data_AF-A0A8S1W2X9-F1
#
_entry.id   AF-A0A8S1W2X9-F1
#
_cell.length_a   1.000
_cell.length_b   1.000
_cell.length_c   1.000
_cell.angle_alpha   90.00
_cell.angle_beta   90.00
_cell.angle_gamma   90.00
#
_symmetry.space_group_name_H-M   'P 1'
#
loop_
_entity.id
_entity.type
_entity.pdbx_description
1 polymer ?
#
loop_
_entity_poly.entity_id
_entity_poly.type
_entity_poly.pdbx_seq_one_letter_code
_entity_poly.pdbx_strand_id
1 'polypeptide(L)'
;MKVLSRKIVNNDMTNNQKKEWNQQQNGCLEKVISQSEPVKYIEEEILICNEETGMMERKLIRRPLTQKDDQIKQGNNLSERNFQGDRIVSKKQLKMKQQWVIDKNGKMEKVISHEPLQYIEEEVLVVNKNGKQERKLIRKPYHGQDLQIGEELNEGKGNTKVVARRIIDNQQSSQELQKWQKQGDQMELILVKEEPTQVVIEEVLVYNADKGVMERKFITKPINSQEVDNPNVKVLQRKVVDNLKNQQLGEQIIAEEPEQYIEEEIIAINPRTGKQERKLIRKPYYGEDIELGDDIDEVGQKSERIISRRIVENEDTTEGLKEWKQQSDGSMVKIIAQNEPIKYIEEEILVLNLETQQMERKLIRKPYNPNAKLGSVKETDQDGNVIVSRKIVENKQSQRRWTVKQDGKLEQVISKTEPIQFIEEEALVLNPKTNQMERKIIRRPILAGDSELDTGDSLNESKGNQKVVARRVVQNEQSQDQLKKEGWLIDNKSGQMELVSKEPIKFIQEEILVQTEDGQLIRKLVRKPFNPKLKVGNNLQEIDNDGNRVLSRQVIENNQSLASLQADGWNVQKQEKIISQEPLQYIEEEVIIVNPKTGKQERKIIRKPYYNEDLAVGDQLNEVNGGQRVLARRIVDNEQSLN
;
A
#
# COMPACT_ATOMS: atom_id res chain seq x y z
N MET A 1 -12.21 66.91 8.35
CA MET A 1 -13.55 66.85 9.00
C MET A 1 -14.37 65.78 8.30
N LYS A 2 -15.00 64.89 9.05
CA LYS A 2 -15.88 63.83 8.51
C LYS A 2 -17.26 63.95 9.16
N VAL A 3 -18.34 63.92 8.38
CA VAL A 3 -19.72 63.88 8.88
C VAL A 3 -20.09 62.42 9.14
N LEU A 4 -20.62 62.11 10.33
CA LEU A 4 -20.97 60.76 10.77
C LEU A 4 -22.47 60.49 10.75
N SER A 5 -23.25 61.47 11.19
CA SER A 5 -24.71 61.42 11.17
C SER A 5 -25.27 62.80 10.86
N ARG A 6 -26.44 62.84 10.21
CA ARG A 6 -27.14 64.07 9.88
C ARG A 6 -28.63 63.90 10.06
N LYS A 7 -29.27 64.88 10.68
CA LYS A 7 -30.74 64.99 10.79
C LYS A 7 -31.19 66.44 10.76
N ILE A 8 -32.43 66.65 10.37
CA ILE A 8 -33.08 67.96 10.48
C ILE A 8 -33.78 68.04 11.85
N VAL A 9 -33.52 69.10 12.60
CA VAL A 9 -34.13 69.37 13.90
C VAL A 9 -34.87 70.70 13.88
N ASN A 10 -36.00 70.78 14.56
CA ASN A 10 -36.74 72.02 14.73
C ASN A 10 -36.04 72.91 15.79
N ASN A 11 -36.20 74.23 15.65
CA ASN A 11 -35.64 75.19 16.60
C ASN A 11 -36.49 75.29 17.88
N ASP A 12 -36.16 74.48 18.89
CA ASP A 12 -36.79 74.53 20.22
C ASP A 12 -35.91 75.23 21.28
N MET A 13 -34.97 76.10 20.88
CA MET A 13 -34.05 76.75 21.83
C MET A 13 -34.73 77.89 22.59
N THR A 14 -35.13 77.63 23.84
CA THR A 14 -35.37 78.66 24.85
C THR A 14 -34.04 79.32 25.26
N ASN A 15 -33.69 80.44 24.63
CA ASN A 15 -32.53 81.24 25.05
C ASN A 15 -32.93 82.31 26.08
N ASN A 16 -32.43 82.14 27.30
CA ASN A 16 -32.37 83.17 28.33
C ASN A 16 -31.36 84.26 27.91
N GLN A 17 -31.84 85.32 27.28
CA GLN A 17 -31.14 86.61 27.23
C GLN A 17 -32.11 87.73 27.65
N LYS A 18 -31.70 88.53 28.65
CA LYS A 18 -32.37 89.78 29.04
C LYS A 18 -32.34 90.73 27.84
N LYS A 19 -33.51 91.05 27.28
CA LYS A 19 -33.68 92.10 26.26
C LYS A 19 -35.04 92.78 26.43
N GLU A 20 -35.03 94.09 26.14
CA GLU A 20 -36.05 95.09 26.47
C GLU A 20 -37.29 95.01 25.57
N TRP A 21 -38.42 95.48 26.11
CA TRP A 21 -39.71 95.54 25.45
C TRP A 21 -39.88 96.87 24.71
N ASN A 22 -40.37 96.84 23.47
CA ASN A 22 -40.72 98.06 22.74
C ASN A 22 -42.25 98.21 22.67
N GLN A 23 -42.74 99.40 23.01
CA GLN A 23 -44.18 99.71 23.01
C GLN A 23 -44.59 100.27 21.65
N GLN A 24 -45.59 99.65 21.02
CA GLN A 24 -46.18 100.14 19.79
C GLN A 24 -47.25 101.22 20.05
N GLN A 25 -47.59 101.99 18.99
CA GLN A 25 -48.53 103.12 19.05
C GLN A 25 -49.97 102.75 19.48
N ASN A 26 -50.33 101.47 19.43
CA ASN A 26 -51.62 100.95 19.92
C ASN A 26 -51.56 100.46 21.39
N GLY A 27 -50.45 100.67 22.09
CA GLY A 27 -50.26 100.27 23.49
C GLY A 27 -49.80 98.83 23.71
N CYS A 28 -49.67 98.01 22.65
CA CYS A 28 -49.12 96.66 22.77
C CYS A 28 -47.59 96.67 22.93
N LEU A 29 -47.07 95.85 23.84
CA LEU A 29 -45.64 95.61 24.01
C LEU A 29 -45.23 94.44 23.11
N GLU A 30 -44.39 94.71 22.11
CA GLU A 30 -43.80 93.67 21.26
C GLU A 30 -42.35 93.42 21.70
N LYS A 31 -42.00 92.14 21.85
CA LYS A 31 -40.63 91.71 22.09
C LYS A 31 -40.14 90.92 20.89
N VAL A 32 -39.34 91.57 20.05
CA VAL A 32 -38.67 90.91 18.94
C VAL A 32 -37.49 90.11 19.51
N ILE A 33 -37.71 88.81 19.70
CA ILE A 33 -36.74 87.91 20.35
C ILE A 33 -35.59 87.54 19.40
N SER A 34 -35.84 87.55 18.08
CA SER A 34 -34.87 87.46 16.99
C SER A 34 -35.57 87.83 15.67
N GLN A 35 -34.93 88.57 14.77
CA GLN A 35 -35.50 88.91 13.44
C GLN A 35 -35.18 87.89 12.34
N SER A 36 -34.38 86.86 12.64
CA SER A 36 -33.90 85.92 11.61
C SER A 36 -33.44 84.58 12.17
N GLU A 37 -34.20 84.01 13.11
CA GLU A 37 -33.91 82.64 13.57
C GLU A 37 -34.49 81.60 12.58
N PRO A 38 -33.65 80.67 12.07
CA PRO A 38 -34.12 79.56 11.25
C PRO A 38 -35.12 78.67 12.01
N VAL A 39 -36.23 78.29 11.35
CA VAL A 39 -37.24 77.38 11.91
C VAL A 39 -36.71 75.95 12.03
N LYS A 40 -35.78 75.57 11.14
CA LYS A 40 -35.14 74.26 11.10
C LYS A 40 -33.62 74.40 10.98
N TYR A 41 -32.91 73.54 11.69
CA TYR A 41 -31.47 73.38 11.57
C TYR A 41 -31.14 72.00 11.01
N ILE A 42 -30.06 71.92 10.26
CA ILE A 42 -29.37 70.66 10.01
C ILE A 42 -28.44 70.45 11.19
N GLU A 43 -28.66 69.38 11.96
CA GLU A 43 -27.76 68.91 13.00
C GLU A 43 -26.86 67.81 12.40
N GLU A 44 -25.56 68.07 12.37
CA GLU A 44 -24.53 67.14 11.93
C GLU A 44 -23.65 66.75 13.10
N GLU A 45 -23.43 65.45 13.25
CA GLU A 45 -22.37 64.92 14.08
C GLU A 45 -21.11 64.78 13.23
N ILE A 46 -20.01 65.38 13.67
CA ILE A 46 -18.75 65.39 12.93
C ILE A 46 -17.58 64.94 13.79
N LEU A 47 -16.54 64.43 13.14
CA LEU A 47 -15.22 64.25 13.72
C LEU A 47 -14.20 65.16 13.05
N ILE A 48 -13.41 65.84 13.88
CA ILE A 48 -12.29 66.69 13.46
C ILE A 48 -11.00 66.10 14.03
N CYS A 49 -10.06 65.77 13.15
CA CYS A 49 -8.73 65.31 13.55
C CYS A 49 -7.88 66.50 13.98
N ASN A 50 -7.26 66.40 15.15
CA ASN A 50 -6.16 67.26 15.54
C ASN A 50 -4.84 66.53 15.22
N GLU A 51 -4.19 66.94 14.13
CA GLU A 51 -2.96 66.33 13.63
C GLU A 51 -1.78 66.45 14.62
N GLU A 52 -1.79 67.43 15.53
CA GLU A 52 -0.73 67.63 16.53
C GLU A 52 -0.86 66.70 17.74
N THR A 53 -2.09 66.30 18.11
CA THR A 53 -2.34 65.49 19.32
C THR A 53 -2.74 64.05 19.01
N GLY A 54 -3.02 63.72 17.75
CA GLY A 54 -3.52 62.39 17.34
C GLY A 54 -4.93 62.07 17.89
N MET A 55 -5.62 63.09 18.42
CA MET A 55 -6.97 62.97 18.98
C MET A 55 -8.01 63.53 18.02
N MET A 56 -9.20 62.95 18.06
CA MET A 56 -10.38 63.39 17.33
C MET A 56 -11.31 64.17 18.28
N GLU A 57 -11.76 65.34 17.85
CA GLU A 57 -12.83 66.07 18.51
C GLU A 57 -14.17 65.68 17.86
N ARG A 58 -15.06 65.07 18.65
CA ARG A 58 -16.44 64.85 18.24
C ARG A 58 -17.26 66.08 18.54
N LYS A 59 -17.89 66.65 17.52
CA LYS A 59 -18.72 67.85 17.65
C LYS A 59 -20.11 67.62 17.07
N LEU A 60 -21.10 68.22 17.71
CA LEU A 60 -22.39 68.49 17.08
C LEU A 60 -22.32 69.89 16.48
N ILE A 61 -22.66 69.99 15.20
CA ILE A 61 -22.81 71.25 14.50
C ILE A 61 -24.27 71.41 14.12
N ARG A 62 -24.81 72.62 14.33
CA ARG A 62 -26.09 73.02 13.75
C ARG A 62 -25.87 74.19 12.80
N ARG A 63 -26.40 74.09 11.59
CA ARG A 63 -26.44 75.19 10.62
C ARG A 63 -27.87 75.40 10.11
N PRO A 64 -28.25 76.65 9.74
CA PRO A 64 -29.56 76.93 9.16
C PRO A 64 -29.86 76.03 7.96
N LEU A 65 -31.08 75.49 7.87
CA LEU A 65 -31.56 74.81 6.68
C LEU A 65 -31.83 75.83 5.58
N THR A 66 -31.23 75.68 4.40
CA THR A 66 -31.42 76.58 3.25
C THR A 66 -32.11 75.87 2.09
N GLN A 67 -32.66 76.61 1.11
CA GLN A 67 -33.27 76.02 -0.10
C GLN A 67 -32.31 75.15 -0.93
N LYS A 68 -30.98 75.28 -0.74
CA LYS A 68 -29.98 74.43 -1.39
C LYS A 68 -29.86 73.04 -0.74
N ASP A 69 -30.48 72.83 0.42
CA ASP A 69 -30.38 71.60 1.21
C ASP A 69 -31.58 70.65 1.00
N ASP A 70 -32.50 70.96 0.07
CA ASP A 70 -33.74 70.20 -0.16
C ASP A 70 -33.51 68.71 -0.55
N GLN A 71 -32.29 68.36 -0.98
CA GLN A 71 -31.88 66.99 -1.33
C GLN A 71 -30.81 66.40 -0.40
N ILE A 72 -30.59 67.00 0.78
CA ILE A 72 -29.51 66.54 1.67
C ILE A 72 -29.80 65.16 2.27
N LYS A 73 -28.82 64.24 2.19
CA LYS A 73 -28.95 62.89 2.75
C LYS A 73 -28.96 62.94 4.28
N GLN A 74 -30.01 62.38 4.88
CA GLN A 74 -30.15 62.18 6.33
C GLN A 74 -29.91 60.72 6.69
N GLY A 75 -29.43 60.47 7.89
CA GLY A 75 -29.16 59.12 8.40
C GLY A 75 -27.85 59.02 9.16
N ASN A 76 -27.58 57.81 9.64
CA ASN A 76 -26.31 57.44 10.27
C ASN A 76 -25.34 56.86 9.23
N ASN A 77 -24.05 56.80 9.57
CA ASN A 77 -22.98 56.25 8.71
C ASN A 77 -22.76 57.04 7.41
N LEU A 78 -22.94 58.36 7.49
CA LEU A 78 -22.46 59.22 6.42
C LEU A 78 -20.93 59.13 6.38
N SER A 79 -20.37 59.10 5.17
CA SER A 79 -18.92 59.06 4.94
C SER A 79 -18.51 60.21 4.02
N GLU A 80 -19.18 61.35 4.18
CA GLU A 80 -18.93 62.55 3.39
C GLU A 80 -17.69 63.28 3.94
N ARG A 81 -16.69 63.50 3.07
CA ARG A 81 -15.64 64.49 3.29
C ARG A 81 -16.16 65.83 2.79
N ASN A 82 -16.23 66.82 3.67
CA ASN A 82 -16.64 68.15 3.26
C ASN A 82 -15.49 68.80 2.45
N PHE A 83 -15.74 69.14 1.18
CA PHE A 83 -14.79 69.77 0.26
C PHE A 83 -14.83 71.31 0.32
N GLN A 84 -15.64 71.91 1.19
CA GLN A 84 -15.60 73.35 1.43
C GLN A 84 -14.47 73.65 2.44
N GLY A 85 -13.43 74.32 1.93
CA GLY A 85 -12.13 74.57 2.57
C GLY A 85 -12.14 75.52 3.78
N ASP A 86 -13.01 75.29 4.76
CA ASP A 86 -12.91 75.95 6.05
C ASP A 86 -11.87 75.25 6.93
N ARG A 87 -10.66 75.81 6.88
CA ARG A 87 -9.55 75.47 7.79
C ARG A 87 -9.89 76.00 9.19
N ILE A 88 -10.51 75.18 10.04
CA ILE A 88 -10.71 75.52 11.45
C ILE A 88 -9.37 75.34 12.18
N VAL A 89 -8.67 76.45 12.40
CA VAL A 89 -7.48 76.49 13.27
C VAL A 89 -7.95 76.81 14.70
N SER A 90 -8.15 75.81 15.56
CA SER A 90 -8.35 76.07 16.99
C SER A 90 -7.00 76.16 17.71
N LYS A 91 -6.43 77.36 17.79
CA LYS A 91 -5.37 77.67 18.76
C LYS A 91 -5.97 78.21 20.05
N LYS A 92 -6.33 77.30 20.97
CA LYS A 92 -6.22 77.43 22.44
C LYS A 92 -7.01 76.31 23.12
N GLN A 93 -6.33 75.47 23.88
CA GLN A 93 -6.95 74.65 24.91
C GLN A 93 -7.58 75.57 25.96
N LEU A 94 -8.90 75.68 25.95
CA LEU A 94 -9.69 76.16 27.08
C LEU A 94 -10.52 74.98 27.57
N LYS A 95 -10.39 74.65 28.86
CA LYS A 95 -11.32 73.77 29.57
C LYS A 95 -12.73 74.37 29.46
N MET A 96 -13.48 74.02 28.41
CA MET A 96 -14.83 74.51 28.20
C MET A 96 -15.83 73.53 28.79
N LYS A 97 -16.72 74.07 29.63
CA LYS A 97 -18.02 73.44 29.93
C LYS A 97 -18.74 73.20 28.60
N GLN A 98 -19.47 72.09 28.47
CA GLN A 98 -20.24 71.70 27.28
C GLN A 98 -21.33 72.73 26.92
N GLN A 99 -20.96 73.87 26.35
CA GLN A 99 -21.86 74.94 25.91
C GLN A 99 -21.76 75.09 24.40
N TRP A 100 -22.89 75.45 23.78
CA TRP A 100 -22.94 75.78 22.35
C TRP A 100 -22.19 77.08 22.10
N VAL A 101 -21.30 77.08 21.11
CA VAL A 101 -20.59 78.27 20.62
C VAL A 101 -21.20 78.66 19.28
N ILE A 102 -21.65 79.91 19.15
CA ILE A 102 -22.26 80.46 17.92
C ILE A 102 -21.21 81.30 17.19
N ASP A 103 -21.01 81.05 15.89
CA ASP A 103 -20.16 81.87 15.04
C ASP A 103 -20.90 83.07 14.41
N LYS A 104 -20.14 83.93 13.72
CA LYS A 104 -20.67 85.15 13.07
C LYS A 104 -21.68 84.86 11.95
N ASN A 105 -21.77 83.62 11.47
CA ASN A 105 -22.66 83.18 10.39
C ASN A 105 -23.87 82.39 10.94
N GLY A 106 -24.06 82.37 12.26
CA GLY A 106 -25.17 81.67 12.92
C GLY A 106 -25.00 80.14 12.99
N LYS A 107 -23.81 79.61 12.70
CA LYS A 107 -23.47 78.20 12.89
C LYS A 107 -23.17 77.97 14.37
N MET A 108 -23.77 76.91 14.92
CA MET A 108 -23.59 76.51 16.30
C MET A 108 -22.73 75.26 16.36
N GLU A 109 -21.74 75.23 17.23
CA GLU A 109 -20.94 74.04 17.51
C GLU A 109 -20.90 73.70 18.99
N LYS A 110 -20.89 72.41 19.32
CA LYS A 110 -20.73 71.90 20.67
C LYS A 110 -19.79 70.71 20.64
N VAL A 111 -18.69 70.79 21.39
CA VAL A 111 -17.78 69.65 21.60
C VAL A 111 -18.46 68.66 22.56
N ILE A 112 -18.55 67.40 22.14
CA ILE A 112 -19.18 66.32 22.90
C ILE A 112 -18.13 65.52 23.67
N SER A 113 -17.05 65.15 22.98
CA SER A 113 -16.00 64.27 23.49
C SER A 113 -14.70 64.48 22.73
N HIS A 114 -13.60 64.12 23.40
CA HIS A 114 -12.29 63.90 22.78
C HIS A 114 -12.05 62.39 22.76
N GLU A 115 -11.75 61.85 21.59
CA GLU A 115 -11.63 60.42 21.33
C GLU A 115 -10.33 60.13 20.56
N PRO A 116 -9.72 58.94 20.68
CA PRO A 116 -8.57 58.58 19.86
C PRO A 116 -8.94 58.49 18.37
N LEU A 117 -7.94 58.71 17.50
CA LEU A 117 -8.07 58.55 16.06
C LEU A 117 -8.40 57.11 15.64
N GLN A 118 -7.76 56.16 16.32
CA GLN A 118 -7.91 54.73 16.06
C GLN A 118 -8.15 53.98 17.36
N TYR A 119 -8.83 52.86 17.23
CA TYR A 119 -9.03 51.91 18.31
C TYR A 119 -8.50 50.55 17.91
N ILE A 120 -8.01 49.81 18.89
CA ILE A 120 -7.86 48.37 18.80
C ILE A 120 -9.24 47.78 19.09
N GLU A 121 -9.72 46.93 18.20
CA GLU A 121 -10.91 46.12 18.40
C GLU A 121 -10.48 44.66 18.51
N GLU A 122 -10.75 44.06 19.68
CA GLU A 122 -10.43 42.68 20.01
C GLU A 122 -11.71 41.88 20.13
N GLU A 123 -11.77 40.74 19.46
CA GLU A 123 -12.77 39.73 19.73
C GLU A 123 -12.23 38.80 20.82
N VAL A 124 -12.99 38.67 21.90
CA VAL A 124 -12.55 38.07 23.15
C VAL A 124 -13.55 37.03 23.63
N LEU A 125 -13.05 35.85 23.97
CA LEU A 125 -13.78 34.77 24.61
C LEU A 125 -13.53 34.78 26.11
N VAL A 126 -14.60 34.77 26.90
CA VAL A 126 -14.56 34.70 28.37
C VAL A 126 -15.20 33.39 28.82
N VAL A 127 -14.39 32.47 29.35
CA VAL A 127 -14.82 31.15 29.84
C VAL A 127 -15.48 31.28 31.20
N ASN A 128 -16.72 30.84 31.29
CA ASN A 128 -17.51 30.81 32.51
C ASN A 128 -17.29 29.48 33.26
N LYS A 129 -17.55 29.49 34.58
CA LYS A 129 -17.35 28.31 35.47
C LYS A 129 -18.19 27.08 35.09
N ASN A 130 -19.20 27.25 34.23
CA ASN A 130 -20.10 26.19 33.75
C ASN A 130 -19.61 25.52 32.44
N GLY A 131 -18.39 25.80 31.98
CA GLY A 131 -17.85 25.23 30.74
C GLY A 131 -18.39 25.85 29.44
N LYS A 132 -19.21 26.90 29.55
CA LYS A 132 -19.62 27.77 28.43
C LYS A 132 -18.69 28.98 28.34
N GLN A 133 -18.69 29.66 27.21
CA GLN A 133 -17.98 30.92 27.02
C GLN A 133 -18.91 32.02 26.52
N GLU A 134 -18.55 33.25 26.84
CA GLU A 134 -19.16 34.49 26.35
C GLU A 134 -18.23 35.12 25.31
N ARG A 135 -18.78 35.53 24.17
CA ARG A 135 -18.04 36.21 23.10
C ARG A 135 -18.31 37.70 23.14
N LYS A 136 -17.26 38.48 23.32
CA LYS A 136 -17.29 39.94 23.45
C LYS A 136 -16.45 40.58 22.35
N LEU A 137 -16.86 41.77 21.94
CA LEU A 137 -16.03 42.70 21.20
C LEU A 137 -15.56 43.78 22.17
N ILE A 138 -14.25 43.94 22.34
CA ILE A 138 -13.64 44.92 23.24
C ILE A 138 -12.92 45.97 22.40
N ARG A 139 -13.16 47.24 22.70
CA ARG A 139 -12.57 48.37 21.99
C ARG A 139 -11.74 49.24 22.93
N LYS A 140 -10.46 49.45 22.59
CA LYS A 140 -9.46 50.17 23.39
C LYS A 140 -8.76 51.24 22.55
N PRO A 141 -8.37 52.40 23.11
CA PRO A 141 -7.58 53.39 22.38
C PRO A 141 -6.28 52.81 21.80
N TYR A 142 -5.97 53.09 20.53
CA TYR A 142 -4.71 52.69 19.92
C TYR A 142 -3.64 53.76 20.12
N HIS A 143 -2.48 53.37 20.65
CA HIS A 143 -1.36 54.27 20.97
C HIS A 143 -0.06 53.94 20.21
N GLY A 144 -0.14 53.29 19.04
CA GLY A 144 1.05 52.92 18.27
C GLY A 144 1.83 51.74 18.85
N GLN A 145 1.16 50.88 19.63
CA GLN A 145 1.76 49.67 20.20
C GLN A 145 1.96 48.62 19.08
N ASP A 146 3.07 47.88 19.14
CA ASP A 146 3.28 46.70 18.30
C ASP A 146 2.41 45.55 18.80
N LEU A 147 1.38 45.22 18.03
CA LEU A 147 0.39 44.19 18.37
C LEU A 147 0.26 43.21 17.20
N GLN A 148 0.06 41.94 17.52
CA GLN A 148 -0.28 40.94 16.51
C GLN A 148 -1.73 41.16 16.06
N ILE A 149 -1.91 41.42 14.76
CA ILE A 149 -3.20 41.65 14.11
C ILE A 149 -3.54 40.40 13.29
N GLY A 150 -4.79 39.93 13.36
CA GLY A 150 -5.23 38.73 12.64
C GLY A 150 -6.55 38.15 13.17
N GLU A 151 -7.06 37.14 12.46
CA GLU A 151 -8.37 36.50 12.73
C GLU A 151 -8.26 35.10 13.36
N GLU A 152 -7.10 34.75 13.92
CA GLU A 152 -6.83 33.45 14.56
C GLU A 152 -5.85 33.57 15.74
N LEU A 153 -6.04 34.60 16.57
CA LEU A 153 -5.22 34.76 17.76
C LEU A 153 -5.62 33.71 18.81
N ASN A 154 -4.67 33.31 19.65
CA ASN A 154 -4.92 32.48 20.82
C ASN A 154 -4.15 33.05 22.00
N GLU A 155 -4.30 34.37 22.19
CA GLU A 155 -3.57 35.14 23.18
C GLU A 155 -4.45 35.38 24.40
N GLY A 156 -4.00 35.05 25.60
CA GLY A 156 -4.79 35.29 26.79
C GLY A 156 -4.22 34.65 28.05
N LYS A 157 -4.73 35.07 29.21
CA LYS A 157 -4.39 34.50 30.52
C LYS A 157 -5.67 34.28 31.33
N GLY A 158 -5.73 33.15 32.04
CA GLY A 158 -6.88 32.78 32.87
C GLY A 158 -8.12 32.45 32.02
N ASN A 159 -9.25 33.04 32.35
CA ASN A 159 -10.53 32.74 31.71
C ASN A 159 -10.78 33.53 30.41
N THR A 160 -9.83 34.32 29.94
CA THR A 160 -10.03 35.24 28.81
C THR A 160 -9.04 34.96 27.68
N LYS A 161 -9.54 34.80 26.45
CA LYS A 161 -8.75 34.59 25.23
C LYS A 161 -9.13 35.58 24.14
N VAL A 162 -8.16 36.23 23.52
CA VAL A 162 -8.32 37.07 22.33
C VAL A 162 -8.21 36.18 21.09
N VAL A 163 -9.25 36.17 20.27
CA VAL A 163 -9.36 35.33 19.06
C VAL A 163 -9.20 36.11 17.76
N ALA A 164 -9.49 37.40 17.78
CA ALA A 164 -9.20 38.28 16.67
C ALA A 164 -8.81 39.67 17.19
N ARG A 165 -7.95 40.36 16.46
CA ARG A 165 -7.56 41.75 16.76
C ARG A 165 -7.42 42.52 15.47
N ARG A 166 -8.00 43.71 15.41
CA ARG A 166 -7.88 44.66 14.30
C ARG A 166 -7.74 46.09 14.79
N ILE A 167 -7.09 46.92 13.99
CA ILE A 167 -7.03 48.38 14.20
C ILE A 167 -8.13 48.98 13.34
N ILE A 168 -9.01 49.76 13.95
CA ILE A 168 -10.12 50.42 13.26
C ILE A 168 -10.07 51.93 13.49
N ASP A 169 -10.38 52.68 12.45
CA ASP A 169 -10.54 54.12 12.57
C ASP A 169 -11.78 54.47 13.39
N ASN A 170 -11.71 55.56 14.13
CA ASN A 170 -12.87 56.09 14.83
C ASN A 170 -13.86 56.72 13.83
N GLN A 171 -14.82 55.93 13.36
CA GLN A 171 -15.80 56.36 12.36
C GLN A 171 -17.26 56.07 12.76
N GLN A 172 -17.50 55.57 13.98
CA GLN A 172 -18.85 55.26 14.45
C GLN A 172 -19.56 56.51 15.00
N SER A 173 -20.87 56.59 14.75
CA SER A 173 -21.75 57.64 15.28
C SER A 173 -22.04 57.46 16.78
N SER A 174 -22.47 58.52 17.47
CA SER A 174 -22.84 58.43 18.90
C SER A 174 -23.96 57.42 19.16
N GLN A 175 -24.88 57.23 18.21
CA GLN A 175 -25.96 56.25 18.33
C GLN A 175 -25.45 54.81 18.29
N GLU A 176 -24.41 54.52 17.51
CA GLU A 176 -23.79 53.19 17.48
C GLU A 176 -23.00 52.92 18.76
N LEU A 177 -22.35 53.95 19.30
CA LEU A 177 -21.63 53.87 20.58
C LEU A 177 -22.56 53.59 21.76
N GLN A 178 -23.87 53.88 21.68
CA GLN A 178 -24.83 53.54 22.75
C GLN A 178 -25.01 52.03 22.95
N LYS A 179 -24.68 51.20 21.94
CA LYS A 179 -24.73 49.73 22.06
C LYS A 179 -23.57 49.17 22.90
N TRP A 180 -22.52 49.97 23.10
CA TRP A 180 -21.33 49.59 23.84
C TRP A 180 -21.47 49.95 25.31
N GLN A 181 -21.01 49.06 26.19
CA GLN A 181 -20.92 49.30 27.62
C GLN A 181 -19.53 49.82 27.96
N LYS A 182 -19.45 51.01 28.55
CA LYS A 182 -18.17 51.61 28.95
C LYS A 182 -17.69 51.02 30.28
N GLN A 183 -16.51 50.42 30.28
CA GLN A 183 -15.82 49.92 31.47
C GLN A 183 -14.42 50.54 31.55
N GLY A 184 -14.26 51.57 32.39
CA GLY A 184 -13.02 52.34 32.47
C GLY A 184 -12.66 52.99 31.13
N ASP A 185 -11.46 52.69 30.63
CA ASP A 185 -10.94 53.18 29.34
C ASP A 185 -11.32 52.28 28.15
N GLN A 186 -12.13 51.25 28.37
CA GLN A 186 -12.53 50.27 27.35
C GLN A 186 -14.04 50.31 27.10
N MET A 187 -14.43 49.88 25.92
CA MET A 187 -15.83 49.69 25.54
C MET A 187 -16.06 48.22 25.20
N GLU A 188 -17.11 47.61 25.75
CA GLU A 188 -17.46 46.21 25.52
C GLU A 188 -18.82 46.09 24.82
N LEU A 189 -18.92 45.17 23.85
CA LEU A 189 -20.16 44.76 23.21
C LEU A 189 -20.27 43.24 23.28
N ILE A 190 -21.32 42.73 23.94
CA ILE A 190 -21.55 41.27 24.04
C ILE A 190 -22.16 40.79 22.72
N LEU A 191 -21.43 39.93 22.00
CA LEU A 191 -21.87 39.34 20.74
C LEU A 191 -22.70 38.08 21.00
N VAL A 192 -22.21 37.20 21.88
CA VAL A 192 -22.90 35.95 22.26
C VAL A 192 -22.76 35.76 23.76
N LYS A 193 -23.88 35.61 24.47
CA LYS A 193 -23.91 35.45 25.94
C LYS A 193 -23.44 34.09 26.40
N GLU A 194 -23.77 33.04 25.66
CA GLU A 194 -23.44 31.67 25.99
C GLU A 194 -23.24 30.83 24.72
N GLU A 195 -22.03 30.34 24.51
CA GLU A 195 -21.70 29.33 23.49
C GLU A 195 -20.83 28.22 24.12
N PRO A 196 -20.83 26.99 23.58
CA PRO A 196 -19.96 25.94 24.09
C PRO A 196 -18.49 26.30 23.84
N THR A 197 -17.61 25.97 24.79
CA THR A 197 -16.15 26.17 24.68
C THR A 197 -15.54 25.26 23.60
N GLN A 198 -16.14 24.09 23.41
CA GLN A 198 -15.74 23.10 22.44
C GLN A 198 -16.96 22.52 21.73
N VAL A 199 -16.79 22.20 20.46
CA VAL A 199 -17.80 21.56 19.63
C VAL A 199 -17.24 20.29 19.03
N VAL A 200 -18.14 19.35 18.72
CA VAL A 200 -17.83 18.16 17.97
C VAL A 200 -18.16 18.44 16.51
N ILE A 201 -17.19 18.26 15.64
CA ILE A 201 -17.40 18.20 14.19
C ILE A 201 -17.39 16.73 13.80
N GLU A 202 -18.47 16.28 13.19
CA GLU A 202 -18.58 14.95 12.60
C GLU A 202 -18.63 15.07 11.08
N GLU A 203 -17.84 14.24 10.40
CA GLU A 203 -18.03 13.94 8.99
C GLU A 203 -18.91 12.71 8.90
N VAL A 204 -20.05 12.83 8.22
CA VAL A 204 -21.03 11.75 8.11
C VAL A 204 -21.48 11.53 6.67
N LEU A 205 -21.92 10.32 6.36
CA LEU A 205 -22.73 10.01 5.19
C LEU A 205 -24.17 9.73 5.63
N VAL A 206 -25.12 10.43 5.04
CA VAL A 206 -26.56 10.27 5.33
C VAL A 206 -27.26 9.78 4.08
N TYR A 207 -27.97 8.65 4.15
CA TYR A 207 -28.76 8.18 3.02
C TYR A 207 -29.96 9.10 2.77
N ASN A 208 -30.03 9.72 1.60
CA ASN A 208 -31.17 10.50 1.15
C ASN A 208 -32.09 9.62 0.30
N ALA A 209 -33.18 9.15 0.92
CA ALA A 209 -34.15 8.26 0.28
C ALA A 209 -34.87 8.89 -0.93
N ASP A 210 -35.03 10.22 -0.96
CA ASP A 210 -35.71 10.91 -2.07
C ASP A 210 -34.83 10.96 -3.34
N LYS A 211 -33.52 11.06 -3.15
CA LYS A 211 -32.52 11.12 -4.24
C LYS A 211 -31.89 9.77 -4.55
N GLY A 212 -32.00 8.80 -3.64
CA GLY A 212 -31.33 7.49 -3.77
C GLY A 212 -29.80 7.57 -3.72
N VAL A 213 -29.24 8.56 -3.00
CA VAL A 213 -27.79 8.80 -2.89
C VAL A 213 -27.40 9.07 -1.43
N MET A 214 -26.12 8.93 -1.12
CA MET A 214 -25.55 9.37 0.16
C MET A 214 -25.19 10.86 0.08
N GLU A 215 -25.57 11.63 1.09
CA GLU A 215 -25.11 13.00 1.26
C GLU A 215 -23.97 13.03 2.28
N ARG A 216 -22.78 13.46 1.85
CA ARG A 216 -21.67 13.73 2.75
C ARG A 216 -21.89 15.07 3.44
N LYS A 217 -21.88 15.08 4.78
CA LYS A 217 -22.15 16.27 5.58
C LYS A 217 -21.10 16.49 6.66
N PHE A 218 -20.80 17.75 6.96
CA PHE A 218 -20.21 18.14 8.23
C PHE A 218 -21.33 18.54 9.20
N ILE A 219 -21.36 17.90 10.37
CA ILE A 219 -22.29 18.22 11.45
C ILE A 219 -21.49 18.82 12.60
N THR A 220 -21.81 20.06 12.96
CA THR A 220 -21.22 20.74 14.12
C THR A 220 -22.22 20.77 15.26
N LYS A 221 -21.91 20.11 16.38
CA LYS A 221 -22.80 19.97 17.54
C LYS A 221 -22.07 20.16 18.89
N PRO A 222 -22.78 20.53 19.98
CA PRO A 222 -22.17 20.61 21.31
C PRO A 222 -21.70 19.23 21.82
N ILE A 223 -20.64 19.18 22.64
CA ILE A 223 -20.10 17.91 23.20
C ILE A 223 -21.16 17.05 23.90
N ASN A 224 -22.13 17.68 24.57
CA ASN A 224 -23.15 16.98 25.34
C ASN A 224 -24.41 16.64 24.52
N SER A 225 -24.40 16.81 23.19
CA SER A 225 -25.51 16.35 22.36
C SER A 225 -25.58 14.82 22.39
N GLN A 226 -26.77 14.25 22.62
CA GLN A 226 -26.96 12.80 22.50
C GLN A 226 -26.50 12.31 21.13
N GLU A 227 -25.87 11.14 21.08
CA GLU A 227 -25.59 10.48 19.81
C GLU A 227 -26.91 10.16 19.13
N VAL A 228 -27.03 10.62 17.89
CA VAL A 228 -28.17 10.27 17.05
C VAL A 228 -27.89 8.86 16.55
N ASP A 229 -28.49 7.88 17.22
CA ASP A 229 -28.43 6.48 16.82
C ASP A 229 -29.42 6.27 15.65
N ASN A 230 -29.06 6.81 14.49
CA ASN A 230 -29.85 6.70 13.27
C ASN A 230 -29.15 5.72 12.31
N PRO A 231 -29.77 4.58 11.98
CA PRO A 231 -29.17 3.58 11.09
C PRO A 231 -28.88 4.11 9.68
N ASN A 232 -29.49 5.24 9.29
CA ASN A 232 -29.25 5.89 7.99
C ASN A 232 -28.07 6.89 8.02
N VAL A 233 -27.37 7.03 9.14
CA VAL A 233 -26.24 7.94 9.32
C VAL A 233 -24.98 7.14 9.64
N LYS A 234 -23.99 7.21 8.76
CA LYS A 234 -22.68 6.60 8.95
C LYS A 234 -21.67 7.67 9.32
N VAL A 235 -21.13 7.61 10.54
CA VAL A 235 -20.09 8.55 11.00
C VAL A 235 -18.73 8.08 10.49
N LEU A 236 -18.08 8.89 9.66
CA LEU A 236 -16.77 8.59 9.08
C LEU A 236 -15.63 9.11 9.95
N GLN A 237 -15.80 10.31 10.51
CA GLN A 237 -14.80 10.92 11.37
C GLN A 237 -15.47 11.79 12.44
N ARG A 238 -14.90 11.80 13.64
CA ARG A 238 -15.29 12.68 14.74
C ARG A 238 -14.08 13.43 15.26
N LYS A 239 -14.20 14.76 15.41
CA LYS A 239 -13.16 15.60 16.02
C LYS A 239 -13.78 16.59 17.00
N VAL A 240 -13.15 16.71 18.17
CA VAL A 240 -13.45 17.78 19.12
C VAL A 240 -12.54 18.97 18.81
N VAL A 241 -13.13 20.15 18.64
CA VAL A 241 -12.39 21.38 18.34
C VAL A 241 -12.81 22.50 19.29
N ASP A 242 -11.86 23.38 19.63
CA ASP A 242 -12.16 24.59 20.37
C ASP A 242 -13.01 25.53 19.51
N ASN A 243 -14.10 26.05 20.08
CA ASN A 243 -15.03 26.94 19.37
C ASN A 243 -14.49 28.39 19.32
N LEU A 244 -13.34 28.58 18.69
CA LEU A 244 -12.66 29.88 18.63
C LEU A 244 -13.29 30.83 17.58
N LYS A 245 -13.82 30.27 16.49
CA LYS A 245 -14.30 31.02 15.31
C LYS A 245 -15.82 31.22 15.20
N ASN A 246 -16.58 31.04 16.28
CA ASN A 246 -18.05 31.03 16.24
C ASN A 246 -18.55 30.07 15.15
N GLN A 247 -18.16 28.79 15.27
CA GLN A 247 -18.57 27.79 14.29
C GLN A 247 -20.10 27.69 14.31
N GLN A 248 -20.72 27.94 13.15
CA GLN A 248 -22.17 27.83 13.05
C GLN A 248 -22.57 26.38 13.33
N LEU A 249 -23.38 26.20 14.37
CA LEU A 249 -24.00 24.92 14.66
C LEU A 249 -24.95 24.56 13.51
N GLY A 250 -24.93 23.30 13.08
CA GLY A 250 -25.78 22.83 11.99
C GLY A 250 -25.08 21.85 11.07
N GLU A 251 -25.79 21.53 9.99
CA GLU A 251 -25.36 20.61 8.94
C GLU A 251 -24.93 21.39 7.70
N GLN A 252 -23.80 21.02 7.13
CA GLN A 252 -23.36 21.50 5.83
C GLN A 252 -23.19 20.31 4.89
N ILE A 253 -23.95 20.29 3.79
CA ILE A 253 -23.81 19.30 2.72
C ILE A 253 -22.57 19.65 1.89
N ILE A 254 -21.71 18.66 1.68
CA ILE A 254 -20.43 18.79 0.96
C ILE A 254 -20.57 18.22 -0.45
N ALA A 255 -21.15 17.03 -0.57
CA ALA A 255 -21.26 16.30 -1.82
C ALA A 255 -22.41 15.28 -1.77
N GLU A 256 -22.88 14.91 -2.96
CA GLU A 256 -23.76 13.76 -3.19
C GLU A 256 -22.93 12.63 -3.81
N GLU A 257 -22.98 11.44 -3.21
CA GLU A 257 -22.11 10.32 -3.53
C GLU A 257 -22.92 9.00 -3.54
N PRO A 258 -22.52 7.98 -4.30
CA PRO A 258 -23.15 6.66 -4.20
C PRO A 258 -22.83 5.99 -2.85
N GLU A 259 -23.68 5.03 -2.47
CA GLU A 259 -23.50 4.20 -1.27
C GLU A 259 -22.31 3.23 -1.43
N GLN A 260 -22.15 2.70 -2.63
CA GLN A 260 -21.12 1.74 -2.97
C GLN A 260 -20.43 2.12 -4.28
N TYR A 261 -19.18 1.71 -4.40
CA TYR A 261 -18.42 1.83 -5.63
C TYR A 261 -17.98 0.46 -6.13
N ILE A 262 -17.94 0.31 -7.44
CA ILE A 262 -17.11 -0.70 -8.09
C ILE A 262 -15.68 -0.16 -8.07
N GLU A 263 -14.81 -0.81 -7.31
CA GLU A 263 -13.38 -0.51 -7.29
C GLU A 263 -12.62 -1.50 -8.18
N GLU A 264 -12.02 -0.97 -9.24
CA GLU A 264 -11.20 -1.72 -10.20
C GLU A 264 -9.73 -1.38 -10.01
N GLU A 265 -8.89 -2.39 -9.88
CA GLU A 265 -7.44 -2.26 -10.01
C GLU A 265 -7.06 -2.49 -11.46
N ILE A 266 -6.46 -1.48 -12.09
CA ILE A 266 -6.12 -1.54 -13.51
C ILE A 266 -4.63 -1.30 -13.74
N ILE A 267 -4.13 -1.86 -14.82
CA ILE A 267 -2.86 -1.50 -15.43
C ILE A 267 -3.12 -0.82 -16.78
N ALA A 268 -2.44 0.29 -17.03
CA ALA A 268 -2.58 1.05 -18.26
C ALA A 268 -1.22 1.61 -18.70
N ILE A 269 -1.01 1.77 -20.01
CA ILE A 269 0.12 2.54 -20.52
C ILE A 269 -0.26 4.02 -20.51
N ASN A 270 0.53 4.85 -19.82
CA ASN A 270 0.34 6.28 -19.86
C ASN A 270 0.73 6.80 -21.26
N PRO A 271 -0.21 7.43 -22.00
CA PRO A 271 0.05 7.87 -23.37
C PRO A 271 1.09 8.98 -23.46
N ARG A 272 1.34 9.74 -22.38
CA ARG A 272 2.35 10.81 -22.36
C ARG A 272 3.76 10.30 -22.11
N THR A 273 3.90 9.28 -21.25
CA THR A 273 5.23 8.77 -20.83
C THR A 273 5.61 7.48 -21.52
N GLY A 274 4.65 6.77 -22.12
CA GLY A 274 4.82 5.41 -22.66
C GLY A 274 5.07 4.35 -21.59
N LYS A 275 5.01 4.71 -20.30
CA LYS A 275 5.28 3.81 -19.18
C LYS A 275 4.00 3.22 -18.63
N GLN A 276 4.12 2.03 -18.07
CA GLN A 276 3.01 1.33 -17.43
C GLN A 276 2.73 1.94 -16.05
N GLU A 277 1.46 2.21 -15.79
CA GLU A 277 0.93 2.71 -14.52
C GLU A 277 -0.09 1.73 -13.96
N ARG A 278 -0.18 1.66 -12.63
CA ARG A 278 -1.28 1.00 -11.92
C ARG A 278 -2.15 2.00 -11.20
N LYS A 279 -3.46 1.81 -11.34
CA LYS A 279 -4.48 2.73 -10.85
C LYS A 279 -5.58 1.96 -10.13
N LEU A 280 -6.20 2.61 -9.17
CA LEU A 280 -7.55 2.25 -8.72
C LEU A 280 -8.54 3.19 -9.39
N ILE A 281 -9.63 2.62 -9.89
CA ILE A 281 -10.77 3.36 -10.41
C ILE A 281 -11.97 3.00 -9.56
N ARG A 282 -12.70 4.00 -9.06
CA ARG A 282 -14.00 3.83 -8.43
C ARG A 282 -15.10 4.37 -9.32
N LYS A 283 -16.05 3.52 -9.68
CA LYS A 283 -17.27 3.87 -10.42
C LYS A 283 -18.46 3.68 -9.48
N PRO A 284 -19.49 4.55 -9.52
CA PRO A 284 -20.72 4.32 -8.78
C PRO A 284 -21.29 2.93 -9.06
N TYR A 285 -21.74 2.22 -8.03
CA TYR A 285 -22.40 0.91 -8.16
C TYR A 285 -23.91 1.07 -7.98
N TYR A 286 -24.68 0.59 -8.95
CA TYR A 286 -26.14 0.67 -8.98
C TYR A 286 -26.81 -0.70 -8.98
N GLY A 287 -26.09 -1.76 -8.56
CA GLY A 287 -26.62 -3.13 -8.54
C GLY A 287 -26.45 -3.86 -9.87
N GLU A 288 -25.51 -3.44 -10.72
CA GLU A 288 -25.18 -4.15 -11.95
C GLU A 288 -24.58 -5.54 -11.67
N ASP A 289 -24.90 -6.52 -12.51
CA ASP A 289 -24.26 -7.85 -12.43
C ASP A 289 -22.85 -7.75 -13.03
N ILE A 290 -21.83 -7.89 -12.17
CA ILE A 290 -20.42 -7.70 -12.52
C ILE A 290 -19.56 -8.85 -11.98
N GLU A 291 -18.59 -9.28 -12.79
CA GLU A 291 -17.62 -10.28 -12.36
C GLU A 291 -16.65 -9.67 -11.34
N LEU A 292 -16.59 -10.28 -10.15
CA LEU A 292 -15.72 -9.88 -9.04
C LEU A 292 -14.58 -10.89 -8.85
N GLY A 293 -13.40 -10.39 -8.48
CA GLY A 293 -12.22 -11.25 -8.28
C GLY A 293 -10.91 -10.48 -8.27
N ASP A 294 -9.82 -11.16 -7.90
CA ASP A 294 -8.46 -10.60 -7.81
C ASP A 294 -7.58 -10.89 -9.06
N ASP A 295 -8.10 -11.64 -10.04
CA ASP A 295 -7.37 -12.11 -11.24
C ASP A 295 -8.25 -12.12 -12.51
N ILE A 296 -9.01 -11.04 -12.75
CA ILE A 296 -10.02 -10.94 -13.82
C ILE A 296 -9.41 -10.89 -15.23
N ASP A 297 -8.19 -10.33 -15.37
CA ASP A 297 -7.43 -10.17 -16.62
C ASP A 297 -8.21 -9.67 -17.86
N GLU A 298 -9.21 -8.82 -17.65
CA GLU A 298 -10.10 -8.28 -18.69
C GLU A 298 -9.45 -7.11 -19.42
N VAL A 299 -9.59 -7.05 -20.75
CA VAL A 299 -9.10 -5.91 -21.55
C VAL A 299 -10.17 -4.83 -21.57
N GLY A 300 -9.89 -3.71 -20.90
CA GLY A 300 -10.75 -2.53 -20.86
C GLY A 300 -10.60 -1.64 -22.10
N GLN A 301 -11.19 -0.44 -22.01
CA GLN A 301 -11.07 0.57 -23.07
C GLN A 301 -9.66 1.18 -23.09
N LYS A 302 -9.19 1.68 -24.24
CA LYS A 302 -7.91 2.41 -24.38
C LYS A 302 -6.65 1.63 -23.90
N SER A 303 -6.60 0.32 -24.12
CA SER A 303 -5.48 -0.55 -23.73
C SER A 303 -5.25 -0.65 -22.21
N GLU A 304 -6.28 -0.37 -21.43
CA GLU A 304 -6.31 -0.67 -19.99
C GLU A 304 -6.59 -2.15 -19.78
N ARG A 305 -6.07 -2.71 -18.70
CA ARG A 305 -6.30 -4.08 -18.29
C ARG A 305 -6.77 -4.10 -16.85
N ILE A 306 -7.95 -4.68 -16.63
CA ILE A 306 -8.58 -4.79 -15.32
C ILE A 306 -8.07 -6.09 -14.68
N ILE A 307 -7.53 -5.95 -13.49
CA ILE A 307 -6.82 -7.03 -12.78
C ILE A 307 -7.65 -7.53 -11.62
N SER A 308 -8.25 -6.61 -10.87
CA SER A 308 -9.20 -6.96 -9.83
C SER A 308 -10.41 -6.04 -9.87
N ARG A 309 -11.55 -6.57 -9.43
CA ARG A 309 -12.80 -5.83 -9.28
C ARG A 309 -13.49 -6.27 -8.00
N ARG A 310 -13.95 -5.29 -7.22
CA ARG A 310 -14.75 -5.52 -6.01
C ARG A 310 -15.78 -4.42 -5.83
N ILE A 311 -16.80 -4.70 -5.04
CA ILE A 311 -17.69 -3.67 -4.51
C ILE A 311 -17.10 -3.20 -3.18
N VAL A 312 -16.95 -1.88 -3.01
CA VAL A 312 -16.52 -1.26 -1.76
C VAL A 312 -17.59 -0.31 -1.27
N GLU A 313 -17.79 -0.28 0.04
CA GLU A 313 -18.64 0.72 0.67
C GLU A 313 -17.98 2.10 0.63
N ASN A 314 -18.80 3.13 0.53
CA ASN A 314 -18.34 4.50 0.67
C ASN A 314 -18.06 4.80 2.15
N GLU A 315 -16.82 4.56 2.58
CA GLU A 315 -16.39 4.78 3.97
C GLU A 315 -15.21 5.74 4.11
N ASP A 316 -14.64 6.20 3.00
CA ASP A 316 -13.47 7.07 3.06
C ASP A 316 -13.87 8.47 3.53
N THR A 317 -13.05 9.04 4.42
CA THR A 317 -13.14 10.44 4.85
C THR A 317 -12.71 11.38 3.73
N THR A 318 -13.06 12.66 3.83
CA THR A 318 -12.61 13.69 2.89
C THR A 318 -11.07 13.73 2.82
N GLU A 319 -10.38 13.45 3.93
CA GLU A 319 -8.92 13.33 3.96
C GLU A 319 -8.43 12.12 3.15
N GLY A 320 -9.06 10.95 3.32
CA GLY A 320 -8.75 9.73 2.56
C GLY A 320 -9.00 9.87 1.06
N LEU A 321 -9.95 10.73 0.69
CA LEU A 321 -10.28 11.03 -0.71
C LEU A 321 -9.30 11.99 -1.41
N LYS A 322 -8.38 12.65 -0.70
CA LYS A 322 -7.43 13.62 -1.32
C LYS A 322 -6.54 13.04 -2.41
N GLU A 323 -6.23 11.74 -2.31
CA GLU A 323 -5.40 11.03 -3.30
C GLU A 323 -6.19 10.59 -4.54
N TRP A 324 -7.52 10.73 -4.51
CA TRP A 324 -8.42 10.42 -5.60
C TRP A 324 -8.69 11.66 -6.44
N LYS A 325 -8.71 11.48 -7.76
CA LYS A 325 -9.06 12.53 -8.72
C LYS A 325 -10.38 12.17 -9.38
N GLN A 326 -11.39 13.00 -9.16
CA GLN A 326 -12.67 12.85 -9.83
C GLN A 326 -12.53 13.22 -11.31
N GLN A 327 -13.06 12.36 -12.17
CA GLN A 327 -13.15 12.57 -13.60
C GLN A 327 -14.49 13.18 -13.99
N SER A 328 -14.59 13.64 -15.23
CA SER A 328 -15.79 14.26 -15.79
C SER A 328 -17.01 13.33 -15.85
N ASP A 329 -16.79 12.02 -15.87
CA ASP A 329 -17.84 10.99 -15.89
C ASP A 329 -18.30 10.60 -14.47
N GLY A 330 -17.79 11.28 -13.43
CA GLY A 330 -18.09 10.99 -12.03
C GLY A 330 -17.26 9.87 -11.41
N SER A 331 -16.43 9.16 -12.19
CA SER A 331 -15.50 8.17 -11.65
C SER A 331 -14.36 8.83 -10.87
N MET A 332 -13.78 8.12 -9.91
CA MET A 332 -12.61 8.57 -9.16
C MET A 332 -11.41 7.71 -9.50
N VAL A 333 -10.25 8.33 -9.74
CA VAL A 333 -9.01 7.62 -10.08
C VAL A 333 -7.89 7.97 -9.12
N LYS A 334 -7.25 6.95 -8.58
CA LYS A 334 -6.05 7.04 -7.74
C LYS A 334 -4.89 6.31 -8.42
N ILE A 335 -3.77 6.99 -8.62
CA ILE A 335 -2.56 6.37 -9.18
C ILE A 335 -1.80 5.71 -8.03
N ILE A 336 -1.60 4.40 -8.10
CA ILE A 336 -0.83 3.63 -7.10
C ILE A 336 0.65 3.57 -7.51
N ALA A 337 0.94 3.41 -8.80
CA ALA A 337 2.30 3.34 -9.32
C ALA A 337 2.40 4.01 -10.70
N GLN A 338 3.42 4.85 -10.90
CA GLN A 338 3.63 5.60 -12.15
C GLN A 338 4.59 4.93 -13.15
N ASN A 339 5.48 4.05 -12.66
CA ASN A 339 6.56 3.45 -13.46
C ASN A 339 6.66 1.95 -13.14
N GLU A 340 5.59 1.21 -13.39
CA GLU A 340 5.56 -0.21 -13.04
C GLU A 340 6.22 -1.08 -14.12
N PRO A 341 6.99 -2.11 -13.75
CA PRO A 341 7.53 -3.07 -14.71
C PRO A 341 6.41 -3.85 -15.43
N ILE A 342 6.59 -4.11 -16.72
CA ILE A 342 5.68 -4.96 -17.51
C ILE A 342 5.82 -6.43 -17.08
N LYS A 343 7.02 -6.83 -16.69
CA LYS A 343 7.37 -8.18 -16.24
C LYS A 343 8.19 -8.09 -14.97
N TYR A 344 8.00 -9.09 -14.12
CA TYR A 344 8.82 -9.31 -12.94
C TYR A 344 9.60 -10.62 -13.09
N ILE A 345 10.73 -10.69 -12.39
CA ILE A 345 11.27 -11.97 -11.94
C ILE A 345 10.63 -12.23 -10.57
N GLU A 346 9.90 -13.33 -10.48
CA GLU A 346 9.41 -13.87 -9.22
C GLU A 346 10.40 -14.91 -8.71
N GLU A 347 10.94 -14.67 -7.52
CA GLU A 347 11.84 -15.55 -6.81
C GLU A 347 11.10 -16.21 -5.65
N GLU A 348 11.20 -17.52 -5.53
CA GLU A 348 10.82 -18.23 -4.32
C GLU A 348 12.06 -18.34 -3.44
N ILE A 349 11.94 -17.83 -2.22
CA ILE A 349 13.06 -17.74 -1.28
C ILE A 349 12.70 -18.31 0.08
N LEU A 350 13.74 -18.68 0.80
CA LEU A 350 13.70 -19.15 2.17
C LEU A 350 14.50 -18.20 3.05
N VAL A 351 13.83 -17.64 4.04
CA VAL A 351 14.35 -16.62 4.95
C VAL A 351 14.37 -17.20 6.36
N LEU A 352 15.53 -17.20 7.02
CA LEU A 352 15.59 -17.59 8.43
C LEU A 352 15.04 -16.47 9.30
N ASN A 353 13.95 -16.73 10.01
CA ASN A 353 13.47 -15.81 11.03
C ASN A 353 14.30 -16.01 12.31
N LEU A 354 15.10 -15.00 12.65
CA LEU A 354 16.03 -15.05 13.80
C LEU A 354 15.31 -15.12 15.15
N GLU A 355 14.08 -14.62 15.26
CA GLU A 355 13.31 -14.65 16.50
C GLU A 355 12.74 -16.04 16.78
N THR A 356 12.20 -16.69 15.74
CA THR A 356 11.55 -18.00 15.87
C THR A 356 12.48 -19.17 15.58
N GLN A 357 13.65 -18.92 14.99
CA GLN A 357 14.59 -19.93 14.48
C GLN A 357 13.94 -20.89 13.46
N GLN A 358 12.91 -20.42 12.76
CA GLN A 358 12.20 -21.16 11.72
C GLN A 358 12.40 -20.51 10.35
N MET A 359 12.28 -21.30 9.28
CA MET A 359 12.33 -20.76 7.92
C MET A 359 10.96 -20.22 7.54
N GLU A 360 10.95 -19.06 6.90
CA GLU A 360 9.80 -18.51 6.19
C GLU A 360 9.99 -18.70 4.70
N ARG A 361 8.96 -19.18 4.00
CA ARG A 361 8.95 -19.23 2.54
C ARG A 361 8.22 -18.02 2.00
N LYS A 362 8.88 -17.30 1.09
CA LYS A 362 8.37 -16.06 0.51
C LYS A 362 8.50 -16.06 -1.00
N LEU A 363 7.60 -15.35 -1.66
CA LEU A 363 7.80 -14.90 -3.03
C LEU A 363 8.28 -13.45 -3.01
N ILE A 364 9.27 -13.15 -3.83
CA ILE A 364 9.73 -11.79 -4.08
C ILE A 364 9.61 -11.49 -5.57
N ARG A 365 8.99 -10.35 -5.93
CA ARG A 365 9.02 -9.83 -7.30
C ARG A 365 9.99 -8.66 -7.41
N LYS A 366 10.93 -8.80 -8.35
CA LYS A 366 11.91 -7.79 -8.74
C LYS A 366 11.69 -7.41 -10.21
N PRO A 367 11.97 -6.16 -10.63
CA PRO A 367 11.92 -5.77 -12.03
C PRO A 367 12.68 -6.77 -12.91
N TYR A 368 12.14 -7.07 -14.09
CA TYR A 368 12.73 -8.06 -14.99
C TYR A 368 14.19 -7.73 -15.35
N ASN A 369 15.06 -8.72 -15.18
CA ASN A 369 16.47 -8.69 -15.58
C ASN A 369 16.71 -9.80 -16.62
N PRO A 370 17.08 -9.45 -17.87
CA PRO A 370 17.29 -10.44 -18.93
C PRO A 370 18.45 -11.42 -18.66
N ASN A 371 19.38 -11.06 -17.77
CA ASN A 371 20.54 -11.89 -17.44
C ASN A 371 20.28 -12.87 -16.28
N ALA A 372 19.07 -12.91 -15.73
CA ALA A 372 18.77 -13.77 -14.58
C ALA A 372 18.63 -15.24 -14.98
N LYS A 373 19.23 -16.14 -14.19
CA LYS A 373 19.09 -17.59 -14.35
C LYS A 373 17.70 -18.04 -13.90
N LEU A 374 16.96 -18.71 -14.78
CA LEU A 374 15.59 -19.18 -14.55
C LEU A 374 15.55 -20.66 -14.16
N GLY A 375 14.45 -21.08 -13.52
CA GLY A 375 14.19 -22.45 -13.11
C GLY A 375 14.53 -22.71 -11.64
N SER A 376 14.78 -23.98 -11.30
CA SER A 376 15.30 -24.36 -9.98
C SER A 376 16.74 -23.84 -9.85
N VAL A 377 16.96 -23.00 -8.85
CA VAL A 377 18.27 -22.42 -8.54
C VAL A 377 18.60 -22.73 -7.09
N LYS A 378 19.89 -22.75 -6.75
CA LYS A 378 20.38 -22.87 -5.38
C LYS A 378 21.43 -21.79 -5.19
N GLU A 379 20.96 -20.62 -4.82
CA GLU A 379 21.78 -19.42 -4.70
C GLU A 379 21.44 -18.72 -3.39
N THR A 380 22.43 -18.11 -2.76
CA THR A 380 22.22 -17.28 -1.57
C THR A 380 22.28 -15.82 -1.99
N ASP A 381 21.29 -15.02 -1.57
CA ASP A 381 21.31 -13.58 -1.83
C ASP A 381 22.26 -12.83 -0.89
N GLN A 382 22.35 -11.52 -1.05
CA GLN A 382 23.24 -10.67 -0.26
C GLN A 382 22.87 -10.63 1.23
N ASP A 383 21.62 -10.95 1.57
CA ASP A 383 21.08 -10.95 2.91
C ASP A 383 21.18 -12.35 3.57
N GLY A 384 21.72 -13.35 2.85
CA GLY A 384 21.84 -14.71 3.33
C GLY A 384 20.61 -15.60 3.06
N ASN A 385 19.61 -15.12 2.34
CA ASN A 385 18.41 -15.90 2.03
C ASN A 385 18.68 -16.90 0.91
N VAL A 386 18.07 -18.08 0.99
CA VAL A 386 18.24 -19.13 -0.02
C VAL A 386 17.16 -18.98 -1.10
N ILE A 387 17.57 -18.71 -2.33
CA ILE A 387 16.71 -18.66 -3.50
C ILE A 387 16.60 -20.08 -4.07
N VAL A 388 15.38 -20.62 -4.13
CA VAL A 388 15.11 -22.00 -4.58
C VAL A 388 14.52 -22.06 -5.98
N SER A 389 13.86 -20.99 -6.44
CA SER A 389 13.37 -20.91 -7.82
C SER A 389 13.28 -19.48 -8.33
N ARG A 390 13.40 -19.33 -9.65
CA ARG A 390 13.11 -18.08 -10.37
C ARG A 390 12.27 -18.34 -11.59
N LYS A 391 11.24 -17.52 -11.79
CA LYS A 391 10.44 -17.52 -13.03
C LYS A 391 10.10 -16.10 -13.44
N ILE A 392 9.87 -15.93 -14.73
CA ILE A 392 9.34 -14.67 -15.27
C ILE A 392 7.83 -14.72 -15.07
N VAL A 393 7.28 -13.67 -14.45
CA VAL A 393 5.83 -13.49 -14.34
C VAL A 393 5.44 -12.18 -15.01
N GLU A 394 4.31 -12.22 -15.69
CA GLU A 394 3.73 -11.00 -16.23
C GLU A 394 3.10 -10.20 -15.10
N ASN A 395 3.19 -8.87 -15.21
CA ASN A 395 2.56 -7.99 -14.26
C ASN A 395 1.06 -7.88 -14.55
N LYS A 396 0.31 -8.92 -14.22
CA LYS A 396 -1.13 -9.05 -14.52
C LYS A 396 -1.97 -9.48 -13.32
N GLN A 397 -1.35 -9.59 -12.15
CA GLN A 397 -2.01 -10.03 -10.92
C GLN A 397 -2.21 -8.85 -9.96
N SER A 398 -3.22 -8.96 -9.10
CA SER A 398 -3.48 -7.96 -8.07
C SER A 398 -2.30 -7.89 -7.10
N GLN A 399 -1.95 -6.68 -6.67
CA GLN A 399 -0.92 -6.48 -5.66
C GLN A 399 -1.45 -6.59 -4.22
N ARG A 400 -2.74 -6.87 -4.00
CA ARG A 400 -3.32 -6.91 -2.63
C ARG A 400 -2.66 -7.91 -1.68
N ARG A 401 -2.21 -9.04 -2.21
CA ARG A 401 -1.53 -10.09 -1.42
C ARG A 401 -0.03 -9.83 -1.27
N TRP A 402 0.45 -8.72 -1.82
CA TRP A 402 1.84 -8.33 -1.85
C TRP A 402 2.08 -7.15 -0.93
N THR A 403 3.16 -7.22 -0.17
CA THR A 403 3.68 -6.09 0.60
C THR A 403 4.68 -5.35 -0.27
N VAL A 404 4.40 -4.08 -0.58
CA VAL A 404 5.33 -3.22 -1.33
C VAL A 404 6.40 -2.70 -0.38
N LYS A 405 7.67 -3.05 -0.64
CA LYS A 405 8.82 -2.55 0.11
C LYS A 405 9.25 -1.17 -0.41
N GLN A 406 10.01 -0.46 0.41
CA GLN A 406 10.50 0.90 0.08
C GLN A 406 11.37 0.95 -1.19
N ASP A 407 12.02 -0.17 -1.55
CA ASP A 407 12.81 -0.33 -2.76
C ASP A 407 11.98 -0.74 -3.99
N GLY A 408 10.65 -0.78 -3.87
CA GLY A 408 9.73 -1.16 -4.94
C GLY A 408 9.63 -2.66 -5.19
N LYS A 409 10.27 -3.51 -4.36
CA LYS A 409 10.07 -4.96 -4.40
C LYS A 409 8.71 -5.33 -3.83
N LEU A 410 8.10 -6.37 -4.38
CA LEU A 410 6.88 -6.95 -3.83
C LEU A 410 7.25 -8.22 -3.06
N GLU A 411 6.79 -8.35 -1.83
CA GLU A 411 6.99 -9.56 -1.00
C GLU A 411 5.65 -10.19 -0.64
N GLN A 412 5.54 -11.51 -0.77
CA GLN A 412 4.40 -12.29 -0.31
C GLN A 412 4.90 -13.46 0.53
N VAL A 413 4.44 -13.58 1.77
CA VAL A 413 4.75 -14.72 2.63
C VAL A 413 3.83 -15.89 2.25
N ILE A 414 4.42 -17.00 1.81
CA ILE A 414 3.69 -18.25 1.51
C ILE A 414 3.54 -19.10 2.77
N SER A 415 4.62 -19.23 3.53
CA SER A 415 4.63 -19.99 4.78
C SER A 415 5.45 -19.26 5.83
N LYS A 416 4.90 -19.16 7.05
CA LYS A 416 5.58 -18.56 8.20
C LYS A 416 6.46 -19.56 8.96
N THR A 417 6.23 -20.85 8.76
CA THR A 417 6.84 -21.91 9.55
C THR A 417 7.19 -23.07 8.62
N GLU A 418 8.44 -23.13 8.21
CA GLU A 418 9.01 -24.26 7.49
C GLU A 418 10.23 -24.82 8.23
N PRO A 419 10.43 -26.15 8.18
CA PRO A 419 11.63 -26.74 8.73
C PRO A 419 12.85 -26.36 7.89
N ILE A 420 13.98 -26.18 8.57
CA ILE A 420 15.29 -25.94 7.92
C ILE A 420 15.74 -27.21 7.19
N GLN A 421 15.55 -28.36 7.84
CA GLN A 421 15.98 -29.66 7.37
C GLN A 421 14.87 -30.70 7.55
N PHE A 422 14.89 -31.68 6.67
CA PHE A 422 14.07 -32.88 6.78
C PHE A 422 14.97 -34.09 7.01
N ILE A 423 14.43 -35.08 7.70
CA ILE A 423 14.87 -36.46 7.56
C ILE A 423 14.15 -37.05 6.37
N GLU A 424 14.90 -37.59 5.43
CA GLU A 424 14.42 -38.37 4.32
C GLU A 424 14.78 -39.84 4.55
N GLU A 425 13.75 -40.68 4.67
CA GLU A 425 13.86 -42.13 4.82
C GLU A 425 13.38 -42.82 3.54
N GLU A 426 14.22 -43.72 3.02
CA GLU A 426 13.78 -44.70 2.03
C GLU A 426 13.27 -45.92 2.78
N ALA A 427 11.97 -46.17 2.70
CA ALA A 427 11.29 -47.21 3.45
C ALA A 427 10.53 -48.16 2.53
N LEU A 428 10.56 -49.43 2.88
CA LEU A 428 9.77 -50.49 2.28
C LEU A 428 8.57 -50.77 3.17
N VAL A 429 7.37 -50.55 2.64
CA VAL A 429 6.12 -50.66 3.40
C VAL A 429 5.29 -51.81 2.83
N LEU A 430 4.93 -52.79 3.66
CA LEU A 430 4.03 -53.85 3.21
C LEU A 430 2.59 -53.32 3.13
N ASN A 431 2.00 -53.33 1.94
CA ASN A 431 0.59 -53.02 1.77
C ASN A 431 -0.26 -54.28 2.07
N PRO A 432 -1.05 -54.29 3.15
CA PRO A 432 -1.79 -55.47 3.58
C PRO A 432 -2.93 -55.85 2.63
N LYS A 433 -3.41 -54.92 1.79
CA LYS A 433 -4.48 -55.19 0.82
C LYS A 433 -3.98 -55.87 -0.44
N THR A 434 -2.78 -55.52 -0.90
CA THR A 434 -2.22 -56.02 -2.16
C THR A 434 -1.16 -57.10 -1.96
N ASN A 435 -0.66 -57.30 -0.73
CA ASN A 435 0.51 -58.14 -0.44
C ASN A 435 1.73 -57.76 -1.31
N GLN A 436 1.86 -56.49 -1.67
CA GLN A 436 3.01 -55.94 -2.37
C GLN A 436 3.78 -55.00 -1.43
N MET A 437 5.08 -54.87 -1.66
CA MET A 437 5.87 -53.84 -0.99
C MET A 437 5.73 -52.52 -1.77
N GLU A 438 5.53 -51.43 -1.05
CA GLU A 438 5.61 -50.08 -1.60
C GLU A 438 6.93 -49.49 -1.13
N ARG A 439 7.78 -49.08 -2.08
CA ARG A 439 8.97 -48.31 -1.77
C ARG A 439 8.54 -46.85 -1.66
N LYS A 440 8.70 -46.30 -0.47
CA LYS A 440 8.35 -44.91 -0.16
C LYS A 440 9.62 -44.14 0.15
N ILE A 441 9.73 -42.93 -0.40
CA ILE A 441 10.62 -41.93 0.15
C ILE A 441 9.76 -41.03 1.04
N ILE A 442 10.03 -41.05 2.33
CA ILE A 442 9.28 -40.34 3.36
C ILE A 442 10.14 -39.20 3.87
N ARG A 443 9.65 -37.97 3.79
CA ARG A 443 10.28 -36.79 4.37
C ARG A 443 9.48 -36.27 5.53
N ARG A 444 10.13 -36.04 6.65
CA ARG A 444 9.52 -35.41 7.82
C ARG A 444 10.43 -34.33 8.41
N PRO A 445 9.88 -33.27 9.00
CA PRO A 445 10.67 -32.29 9.73
C PRO A 445 11.57 -32.96 10.78
N ILE A 446 12.78 -32.42 10.96
CA ILE A 446 13.65 -32.82 12.07
C ILE A 446 13.02 -32.38 13.40
N LEU A 447 12.96 -33.28 14.36
CA LEU A 447 12.46 -33.08 15.71
C LEU A 447 13.59 -33.18 16.74
N ALA A 448 13.35 -32.66 17.95
CA ALA A 448 14.29 -32.81 19.06
C ALA A 448 14.47 -34.30 19.42
N GLY A 449 15.70 -34.80 19.34
CA GLY A 449 16.06 -36.22 19.53
C GLY A 449 16.49 -36.95 18.25
N ASP A 450 16.23 -36.36 17.06
CA ASP A 450 16.63 -36.96 15.78
C ASP A 450 18.14 -36.96 15.52
N SER A 451 18.92 -36.23 16.33
CA SER A 451 20.38 -36.19 16.25
C SER A 451 21.06 -37.54 16.51
N GLU A 452 20.35 -38.49 17.13
CA GLU A 452 20.86 -39.82 17.46
C GLU A 452 20.51 -40.88 16.40
N LEU A 453 19.82 -40.50 15.31
CA LEU A 453 19.42 -41.45 14.27
C LEU A 453 20.59 -41.81 13.36
N ASP A 454 20.78 -43.12 13.13
CA ASP A 454 21.73 -43.62 12.15
C ASP A 454 21.36 -43.16 10.74
N THR A 455 22.34 -42.61 10.02
CA THR A 455 22.23 -42.21 8.62
C THR A 455 23.09 -43.12 7.74
N GLY A 456 22.67 -43.34 6.50
CA GLY A 456 23.37 -44.19 5.55
C GLY A 456 22.43 -44.92 4.59
N ASP A 457 23.01 -45.58 3.59
CA ASP A 457 22.31 -46.21 2.46
C ASP A 457 22.10 -47.73 2.62
N SER A 458 22.46 -48.27 3.78
CA SER A 458 22.45 -49.71 4.10
C SER A 458 21.82 -49.98 5.47
N LEU A 459 20.74 -49.26 5.79
CA LEU A 459 20.01 -49.48 7.03
C LEU A 459 19.17 -50.76 6.94
N ASN A 460 18.92 -51.38 8.09
CA ASN A 460 18.08 -52.56 8.22
C ASN A 460 17.15 -52.42 9.43
N GLU A 461 16.57 -51.22 9.59
CA GLU A 461 15.74 -50.87 10.74
C GLU A 461 14.28 -51.23 10.47
N SER A 462 13.67 -51.99 11.38
CA SER A 462 12.25 -52.37 11.26
C SER A 462 11.39 -51.52 12.19
N LYS A 463 10.46 -50.76 11.62
CA LYS A 463 9.48 -49.92 12.33
C LYS A 463 8.06 -50.41 11.99
N GLY A 464 7.54 -51.36 12.79
CA GLY A 464 6.19 -51.92 12.57
C GLY A 464 6.08 -52.64 11.22
N ASN A 465 5.24 -52.15 10.30
CA ASN A 465 5.09 -52.68 8.94
C ASN A 465 6.04 -52.05 7.90
N GLN A 466 6.99 -51.24 8.35
CA GLN A 466 7.95 -50.52 7.52
C GLN A 466 9.37 -51.00 7.81
N LYS A 467 10.18 -51.08 6.76
CA LYS A 467 11.61 -51.36 6.84
C LYS A 467 12.39 -50.21 6.21
N VAL A 468 13.16 -49.48 7.02
CA VAL A 468 13.98 -48.36 6.56
C VAL A 468 15.30 -48.92 6.02
N VAL A 469 15.58 -48.64 4.75
CA VAL A 469 16.78 -49.12 4.04
C VAL A 469 17.81 -48.02 3.79
N ALA A 470 17.37 -46.76 3.77
CA ALA A 470 18.27 -45.62 3.79
C ALA A 470 17.69 -44.47 4.61
N ARG A 471 18.57 -43.66 5.20
CA ARG A 471 18.20 -42.41 5.89
C ARG A 471 19.25 -41.36 5.61
N ARG A 472 18.80 -40.16 5.27
CA ARG A 472 19.66 -38.98 5.11
C ARG A 472 18.98 -37.72 5.63
N VAL A 473 19.79 -36.76 6.04
CA VAL A 473 19.33 -35.40 6.33
C VAL A 473 19.40 -34.59 5.04
N VAL A 474 18.29 -33.98 4.66
CA VAL A 474 18.20 -33.12 3.46
C VAL A 474 17.80 -31.71 3.86
N GLN A 475 18.44 -30.73 3.22
CA GLN A 475 18.07 -29.32 3.40
C GLN A 475 16.73 -29.04 2.70
N ASN A 476 15.92 -28.16 3.29
CA ASN A 476 14.71 -27.67 2.65
C ASN A 476 15.08 -26.69 1.53
N GLU A 477 15.57 -27.16 0.38
CA GLU A 477 16.04 -26.31 -0.73
C GLU A 477 15.30 -26.57 -2.04
N GLN A 478 14.14 -27.22 -1.97
CA GLN A 478 13.29 -27.47 -3.14
C GLN A 478 12.14 -26.47 -3.19
N SER A 479 11.79 -26.05 -4.40
CA SER A 479 10.60 -25.24 -4.64
C SER A 479 9.32 -26.08 -4.53
N GLN A 480 8.22 -25.43 -4.19
CA GLN A 480 6.90 -26.07 -4.17
C GLN A 480 6.52 -26.64 -5.54
N ASP A 481 6.85 -25.93 -6.61
CA ASP A 481 6.59 -26.39 -7.99
C ASP A 481 7.44 -27.62 -8.35
N GLN A 482 8.69 -27.69 -7.86
CA GLN A 482 9.54 -28.86 -8.06
C GLN A 482 8.99 -30.08 -7.32
N LEU A 483 8.58 -29.93 -6.06
CA LEU A 483 7.98 -31.03 -5.28
C LEU A 483 6.74 -31.59 -5.96
N LYS A 484 5.86 -30.72 -6.49
CA LYS A 484 4.68 -31.16 -7.24
C LYS A 484 5.03 -31.92 -8.52
N LYS A 485 6.03 -31.44 -9.29
CA LYS A 485 6.48 -32.11 -10.52
C LYS A 485 7.12 -33.47 -10.26
N GLU A 486 7.83 -33.60 -9.15
CA GLU A 486 8.40 -34.88 -8.70
C GLU A 486 7.35 -35.85 -8.16
N GLY A 487 6.10 -35.40 -7.96
CA GLY A 487 4.99 -36.25 -7.51
C GLY A 487 4.90 -36.44 -6.00
N TRP A 488 5.50 -35.54 -5.21
CA TRP A 488 5.39 -35.59 -3.76
C TRP A 488 3.95 -35.39 -3.29
N LEU A 489 3.48 -36.28 -2.44
CA LEU A 489 2.23 -36.16 -1.72
C LEU A 489 2.50 -35.52 -0.35
N ILE A 490 1.89 -34.37 -0.09
CA ILE A 490 2.14 -33.58 1.13
C ILE A 490 0.96 -33.75 2.10
N ASP A 491 1.23 -34.22 3.31
CA ASP A 491 0.27 -34.16 4.42
C ASP A 491 0.35 -32.79 5.11
N ASN A 492 -0.63 -31.95 4.84
CA ASN A 492 -0.71 -30.59 5.36
C ASN A 492 -0.84 -30.51 6.90
N LYS A 493 -1.18 -31.61 7.59
CA LYS A 493 -1.32 -31.61 9.06
C LYS A 493 -0.01 -31.89 9.78
N SER A 494 0.78 -32.83 9.27
CA SER A 494 2.05 -33.24 9.89
C SER A 494 3.27 -32.59 9.23
N GLY A 495 3.11 -32.03 8.02
CA GLY A 495 4.23 -31.57 7.21
C GLY A 495 5.05 -32.72 6.60
N GLN A 496 4.58 -33.95 6.72
CA GLN A 496 5.21 -35.13 6.11
C GLN A 496 4.95 -35.15 4.60
N MET A 497 5.95 -35.54 3.83
CA MET A 497 5.86 -35.70 2.38
C MET A 497 6.23 -37.13 2.00
N GLU A 498 5.51 -37.70 1.03
CA GLU A 498 5.76 -39.05 0.55
C GLU A 498 5.85 -39.11 -0.98
N LEU A 499 6.83 -39.85 -1.48
CA LEU A 499 6.89 -40.31 -2.86
C LEU A 499 6.73 -41.83 -2.87
N VAL A 500 5.76 -42.36 -3.62
CA VAL A 500 5.42 -43.79 -3.59
C VAL A 500 5.70 -44.44 -4.94
N SER A 501 6.54 -45.48 -4.92
CA SER A 501 6.77 -46.41 -6.03
C SER A 501 6.29 -47.80 -5.64
N LYS A 502 5.67 -48.53 -6.58
CA LYS A 502 5.23 -49.90 -6.37
C LYS A 502 6.31 -50.86 -6.86
N GLU A 503 6.80 -51.73 -5.98
CA GLU A 503 7.86 -52.68 -6.31
C GLU A 503 7.55 -54.09 -5.78
N PRO A 504 8.06 -55.16 -6.40
CA PRO A 504 7.89 -56.49 -5.87
C PRO A 504 8.72 -56.69 -4.58
N ILE A 505 8.21 -57.53 -3.69
CA ILE A 505 8.83 -57.87 -2.39
C ILE A 505 10.17 -58.59 -2.58
N LYS A 506 10.20 -59.45 -3.60
CA LYS A 506 11.35 -60.26 -3.99
C LYS A 506 11.53 -60.12 -5.49
N PHE A 507 12.78 -60.09 -5.91
CA PHE A 507 13.12 -60.25 -7.31
C PHE A 507 13.64 -61.66 -7.56
N ILE A 508 13.45 -62.11 -8.78
CA ILE A 508 14.31 -63.12 -9.37
C ILE A 508 15.42 -62.35 -10.07
N GLN A 509 16.65 -62.56 -9.64
CA GLN A 509 17.83 -62.09 -10.34
C GLN A 509 18.30 -63.21 -11.28
N GLU A 510 18.25 -62.94 -12.58
CA GLU A 510 18.77 -63.83 -13.61
C GLU A 510 20.08 -63.28 -14.13
N GLU A 511 21.05 -64.15 -14.32
CA GLU A 511 22.19 -63.88 -15.15
C GLU A 511 21.89 -64.37 -16.56
N ILE A 512 21.89 -63.47 -17.53
CA ILE A 512 21.52 -63.77 -18.91
C ILE A 512 22.66 -63.41 -19.86
N LEU A 513 22.71 -64.14 -20.96
CA LEU A 513 23.57 -63.88 -22.10
C LEU A 513 22.71 -63.36 -23.26
N VAL A 514 22.97 -62.13 -23.68
CA VAL A 514 22.25 -61.43 -24.74
C VAL A 514 23.16 -61.30 -25.96
N GLN A 515 22.72 -61.77 -27.11
CA GLN A 515 23.40 -61.53 -28.37
C GLN A 515 22.87 -60.23 -29.00
N THR A 516 23.78 -59.30 -29.30
CA THR A 516 23.45 -58.04 -29.97
C THR A 516 23.51 -58.19 -31.49
N GLU A 517 22.84 -57.28 -32.20
CA GLU A 517 22.84 -57.23 -33.67
C GLU A 517 24.27 -57.10 -34.25
N ASP A 518 25.17 -56.43 -33.53
CA ASP A 518 26.57 -56.23 -33.90
C ASP A 518 27.47 -57.46 -33.64
N GLY A 519 26.90 -58.62 -33.28
CA GLY A 519 27.66 -59.84 -33.01
C GLY A 519 28.45 -59.80 -31.71
N GLN A 520 28.04 -59.01 -30.72
CA GLN A 520 28.60 -59.07 -29.36
C GLN A 520 27.68 -59.86 -28.42
N LEU A 521 28.31 -60.60 -27.51
CA LEU A 521 27.67 -61.24 -26.38
C LEU A 521 27.78 -60.32 -25.15
N ILE A 522 26.64 -59.93 -24.60
CA ILE A 522 26.55 -59.14 -23.37
C ILE A 522 26.04 -60.04 -22.25
N ARG A 523 26.86 -60.20 -21.22
CA ARG A 523 26.45 -60.86 -19.97
C ARG A 523 25.84 -59.82 -19.04
N LYS A 524 24.59 -60.01 -18.62
CA LYS A 524 23.86 -59.08 -17.76
C LYS A 524 23.24 -59.79 -16.57
N LEU A 525 23.13 -59.10 -15.45
CA LEU A 525 22.15 -59.41 -14.41
C LEU A 525 20.87 -58.64 -14.70
N VAL A 526 19.73 -59.32 -14.61
CA VAL A 526 18.39 -58.71 -14.75
C VAL A 526 17.54 -59.08 -13.54
N ARG A 527 16.76 -58.13 -13.02
CA ARG A 527 15.82 -58.37 -11.92
C ARG A 527 14.39 -58.35 -12.45
N LYS A 528 13.69 -59.48 -12.29
CA LYS A 528 12.28 -59.66 -12.68
C LYS A 528 11.42 -59.89 -11.43
N PRO A 529 10.12 -59.51 -11.42
CA PRO A 529 9.23 -59.81 -10.29
C PRO A 529 9.23 -61.29 -9.93
N PHE A 530 9.20 -61.60 -8.63
CA PHE A 530 9.25 -63.00 -8.17
C PHE A 530 8.12 -63.85 -8.76
N ASN A 531 8.51 -64.96 -9.41
CA ASN A 531 7.61 -65.96 -9.95
C ASN A 531 7.98 -67.34 -9.36
N PRO A 532 7.15 -67.92 -8.48
CA PRO A 532 7.47 -69.18 -7.80
C PRO A 532 7.52 -70.40 -8.74
N LYS A 533 7.09 -70.26 -10.00
CA LYS A 533 7.11 -71.35 -10.99
C LYS A 533 8.48 -71.54 -11.67
N LEU A 534 9.40 -70.57 -11.53
CA LEU A 534 10.70 -70.62 -12.20
C LEU A 534 11.72 -71.44 -11.40
N LYS A 535 12.57 -72.20 -12.11
CA LYS A 535 13.61 -73.03 -11.50
C LYS A 535 14.80 -72.17 -11.08
N VAL A 536 15.18 -72.24 -9.81
CA VAL A 536 16.32 -71.53 -9.22
C VAL A 536 17.57 -72.42 -9.28
N GLY A 537 18.73 -71.87 -9.63
CA GLY A 537 19.99 -72.61 -9.72
C GLY A 537 20.98 -72.01 -10.71
N ASN A 538 22.17 -72.62 -10.79
CA ASN A 538 23.23 -72.27 -11.74
C ASN A 538 23.20 -73.21 -12.96
N ASN A 539 23.85 -72.78 -14.05
CA ASN A 539 23.97 -73.53 -15.30
C ASN A 539 22.61 -73.94 -15.89
N LEU A 540 21.67 -73.00 -15.87
CA LEU A 540 20.39 -73.18 -16.53
C LEU A 540 20.61 -73.22 -18.05
N GLN A 541 19.89 -74.09 -18.74
CA GLN A 541 19.88 -74.17 -20.21
C GLN A 541 18.52 -73.71 -20.74
N GLU A 542 18.00 -72.64 -20.12
CA GLU A 542 16.70 -72.06 -20.45
C GLU A 542 16.91 -70.86 -21.38
N ILE A 543 15.96 -70.66 -22.30
CA ILE A 543 15.85 -69.46 -23.11
C ILE A 543 14.65 -68.69 -22.57
N ASP A 544 14.83 -67.40 -22.26
CA ASP A 544 13.74 -66.56 -21.82
C ASP A 544 12.81 -66.14 -22.98
N ASN A 545 11.74 -65.41 -22.66
CA ASN A 545 10.74 -65.01 -23.66
C ASN A 545 11.30 -64.11 -24.77
N ASP A 546 12.45 -63.47 -24.53
CA ASP A 546 13.10 -62.55 -25.44
C ASP A 546 14.20 -63.25 -26.26
N GLY A 547 14.35 -64.58 -26.11
CA GLY A 547 15.36 -65.36 -26.81
C GLY A 547 16.74 -65.36 -26.13
N ASN A 548 16.88 -64.78 -24.94
CA ASN A 548 18.16 -64.72 -24.22
C ASN A 548 18.42 -66.01 -23.47
N ARG A 549 19.68 -66.44 -23.42
CA ARG A 549 20.07 -67.63 -22.64
C ARG A 549 20.22 -67.26 -21.17
N VAL A 550 19.50 -67.95 -20.29
CA VAL A 550 19.57 -67.77 -18.83
C VAL A 550 20.66 -68.69 -18.28
N LEU A 551 21.73 -68.12 -17.73
CA LEU A 551 22.87 -68.85 -17.18
C LEU A 551 22.64 -69.26 -15.72
N SER A 552 22.11 -68.35 -14.90
CA SER A 552 21.80 -68.61 -13.49
C SER A 552 20.56 -67.83 -13.04
N ARG A 553 19.89 -68.33 -12.00
CA ARG A 553 18.71 -67.70 -11.42
C ARG A 553 18.75 -67.83 -9.90
N GLN A 554 18.59 -66.70 -9.19
CA GLN A 554 18.48 -66.66 -7.75
C GLN A 554 17.34 -65.76 -7.27
N VAL A 555 16.75 -66.08 -6.12
CA VAL A 555 15.74 -65.23 -5.48
C VAL A 555 16.46 -64.28 -4.54
N ILE A 556 16.21 -62.99 -4.69
CA ILE A 556 16.79 -61.95 -3.84
C ILE A 556 15.68 -61.11 -3.20
N GLU A 557 15.94 -60.62 -1.99
CA GLU A 557 15.06 -59.66 -1.35
C GLU A 557 15.28 -58.26 -1.91
N ASN A 558 14.20 -57.49 -2.04
CA ASN A 558 14.29 -56.09 -2.45
C ASN A 558 14.62 -55.20 -1.23
N ASN A 559 15.79 -55.37 -0.62
CA ASN A 559 16.17 -54.69 0.63
C ASN A 559 17.32 -53.67 0.50
N GLN A 560 17.82 -53.45 -0.72
CA GLN A 560 18.83 -52.44 -1.02
C GLN A 560 18.18 -51.08 -1.32
N SER A 561 18.90 -49.99 -1.03
CA SER A 561 18.51 -48.62 -1.42
C SER A 561 18.75 -48.39 -2.92
N LEU A 562 18.01 -47.44 -3.52
CA LEU A 562 18.20 -47.09 -4.94
C LEU A 562 19.62 -46.55 -5.19
N ALA A 563 20.16 -45.78 -4.25
CA ALA A 563 21.52 -45.23 -4.32
C ALA A 563 22.58 -46.34 -4.31
N SER A 564 22.45 -47.33 -3.42
CA SER A 564 23.35 -48.49 -3.38
C SER A 564 23.31 -49.28 -4.69
N LEU A 565 22.12 -49.47 -5.28
CA LEU A 565 22.00 -50.15 -6.58
C LEU A 565 22.70 -49.39 -7.70
N GLN A 566 22.55 -48.07 -7.75
CA GLN A 566 23.23 -47.23 -8.75
C GLN A 566 24.76 -47.28 -8.56
N ALA A 567 25.23 -47.19 -7.31
CA ALA A 567 26.65 -47.32 -6.99
C ALA A 567 27.22 -48.69 -7.38
N ASP A 568 26.42 -49.75 -7.23
CA ASP A 568 26.74 -51.10 -7.68
C ASP A 568 26.68 -51.27 -9.22
N GLY A 569 26.38 -50.21 -9.98
CA GLY A 569 26.36 -50.22 -11.44
C GLY A 569 25.05 -50.71 -12.07
N TRP A 570 23.95 -50.77 -11.31
CA TRP A 570 22.64 -51.09 -11.85
C TRP A 570 22.02 -49.90 -12.58
N ASN A 571 21.47 -50.17 -13.76
CA ASN A 571 20.44 -49.33 -14.35
C ASN A 571 19.12 -49.62 -13.64
N VAL A 572 18.78 -48.81 -12.63
CA VAL A 572 17.62 -49.01 -11.78
C VAL A 572 16.27 -48.88 -12.52
N GLN A 573 16.23 -48.11 -13.62
CA GLN A 573 15.02 -48.00 -14.44
C GLN A 573 14.74 -49.28 -15.23
N LYS A 574 15.78 -49.89 -15.79
CA LYS A 574 15.67 -51.14 -16.55
C LYS A 574 15.79 -52.39 -15.67
N GLN A 575 16.23 -52.22 -14.41
CA GLN A 575 16.56 -53.33 -13.51
C GLN A 575 17.61 -54.27 -14.12
N GLU A 576 18.65 -53.70 -14.76
CA GLU A 576 19.73 -54.43 -15.41
C GLU A 576 21.11 -53.94 -14.94
N LYS A 577 22.08 -54.85 -14.86
CA LYS A 577 23.51 -54.54 -14.67
C LYS A 577 24.33 -55.32 -15.69
N ILE A 578 25.15 -54.62 -16.47
CA ILE A 578 26.09 -55.27 -17.40
C ILE A 578 27.27 -55.81 -16.59
N ILE A 579 27.56 -57.10 -16.73
CA ILE A 579 28.68 -57.79 -16.07
C ILE A 579 29.89 -57.78 -16.99
N SER A 580 29.71 -58.18 -18.25
CA SER A 580 30.75 -58.19 -19.26
C SER A 580 30.17 -58.00 -20.67
N GLN A 581 31.02 -57.55 -21.57
CA GLN A 581 30.76 -57.46 -23.01
C GLN A 581 31.93 -58.13 -23.72
N GLU A 582 31.63 -59.15 -24.50
CA GLU A 582 32.62 -59.97 -25.19
C GLU A 582 32.17 -60.21 -26.64
N PRO A 583 33.10 -60.34 -27.59
CA PRO A 583 32.73 -60.66 -28.97
C PRO A 583 32.18 -62.10 -29.06
N LEU A 584 31.21 -62.33 -29.96
CA LEU A 584 30.64 -63.65 -30.24
C LEU A 584 31.69 -64.60 -30.81
N GLN A 585 32.58 -64.06 -31.63
CA GLN A 585 33.63 -64.79 -32.32
C GLN A 585 34.95 -64.05 -32.19
N TYR A 586 36.04 -64.82 -32.25
CA TYR A 586 37.38 -64.28 -32.35
C TYR A 586 38.03 -64.74 -33.65
N ILE A 587 38.87 -63.87 -34.19
CA ILE A 587 39.87 -64.21 -35.19
C ILE A 587 41.06 -64.80 -34.43
N GLU A 588 41.37 -66.07 -34.68
CA GLU A 588 42.65 -66.66 -34.28
C GLU A 588 43.60 -66.64 -35.49
N GLU A 589 44.67 -65.88 -35.36
CA GLU A 589 45.74 -65.77 -36.35
C GLU A 589 46.98 -66.51 -35.84
N GLU A 590 47.48 -67.43 -36.63
CA GLU A 590 48.79 -68.00 -36.43
C GLU A 590 49.83 -67.13 -37.16
N VAL A 591 50.76 -66.55 -36.41
CA VAL A 591 51.71 -65.57 -36.93
C VAL A 591 53.16 -65.96 -36.63
N ILE A 592 54.07 -65.61 -37.54
CA ILE A 592 55.51 -65.55 -37.29
C ILE A 592 55.89 -64.09 -37.02
N ILE A 593 56.54 -63.86 -35.89
CA ILE A 593 57.05 -62.54 -35.47
C ILE A 593 58.54 -62.67 -35.17
N VAL A 594 59.35 -61.74 -35.65
CA VAL A 594 60.76 -61.66 -35.23
C VAL A 594 60.83 -60.98 -33.87
N ASN A 595 61.33 -61.68 -32.86
CA ASN A 595 61.51 -61.10 -31.54
C ASN A 595 62.64 -60.05 -31.61
N PRO A 596 62.36 -58.76 -31.38
CA PRO A 596 63.34 -57.69 -31.54
C PRO A 596 64.49 -57.78 -30.53
N LYS A 597 64.32 -58.50 -29.41
CA LYS A 597 65.36 -58.68 -28.38
C LYS A 597 66.32 -59.82 -28.71
N THR A 598 65.87 -60.86 -29.43
CA THR A 598 66.66 -62.07 -29.68
C THR A 598 67.00 -62.29 -31.16
N GLY A 599 66.36 -61.55 -32.07
CA GLY A 599 66.50 -61.71 -33.52
C GLY A 599 65.90 -63.01 -34.08
N LYS A 600 65.32 -63.86 -33.22
CA LYS A 600 64.75 -65.16 -33.61
C LYS A 600 63.29 -65.02 -34.02
N GLN A 601 62.86 -65.87 -34.95
CA GLN A 601 61.45 -66.00 -35.31
C GLN A 601 60.70 -66.81 -34.25
N GLU A 602 59.56 -66.28 -33.80
CA GLU A 602 58.62 -66.94 -32.89
C GLU A 602 57.30 -67.16 -33.61
N ARG A 603 56.73 -68.36 -33.48
CA ARG A 603 55.38 -68.69 -33.95
C ARG A 603 54.40 -68.50 -32.79
N LYS A 604 53.36 -67.69 -32.98
CA LYS A 604 52.36 -67.36 -31.95
C LYS A 604 50.96 -67.50 -32.52
N ILE A 605 50.00 -67.81 -31.65
CA ILE A 605 48.58 -67.65 -31.94
C ILE A 605 48.14 -66.33 -31.28
N ILE A 606 47.59 -65.42 -32.07
CA ILE A 606 46.99 -64.17 -31.61
C ILE A 606 45.49 -64.28 -31.76
N ARG A 607 44.76 -63.92 -30.71
CA ARG A 607 43.30 -63.89 -30.70
C ARG A 607 42.82 -62.43 -30.68
N LYS A 608 42.00 -62.05 -31.66
CA LYS A 608 41.40 -60.70 -31.79
C LYS A 608 39.88 -60.81 -31.93
N PRO A 609 39.09 -59.84 -31.46
CA PRO A 609 37.65 -59.83 -31.69
C PRO A 609 37.31 -59.91 -33.18
N TYR A 610 36.28 -60.67 -33.55
CA TYR A 610 35.76 -60.69 -34.92
C TYR A 610 34.47 -59.86 -34.99
N TYR A 611 34.45 -58.85 -35.88
CA TYR A 611 33.31 -57.94 -36.09
C TYR A 611 32.75 -58.05 -37.53
N ASN A 612 32.60 -59.28 -38.05
CA ASN A 612 32.12 -59.53 -39.42
C ASN A 612 32.92 -58.79 -40.51
N GLU A 613 34.21 -58.61 -40.27
CA GLU A 613 35.13 -58.02 -41.24
C GLU A 613 35.38 -59.00 -42.40
N ASP A 614 35.48 -58.49 -43.63
CA ASP A 614 35.88 -59.28 -44.80
C ASP A 614 37.38 -59.62 -44.71
N LEU A 615 37.68 -60.87 -44.34
CA LEU A 615 39.03 -61.36 -44.09
C LEU A 615 39.29 -62.68 -44.82
N ALA A 616 40.51 -62.88 -45.33
CA ALA A 616 40.92 -64.16 -45.90
C ALA A 616 41.12 -65.19 -44.78
N VAL A 617 40.34 -66.27 -44.79
CA VAL A 617 40.39 -67.38 -43.83
C VAL A 617 41.02 -68.61 -44.50
N GLY A 618 41.92 -69.31 -43.81
CA GLY A 618 42.58 -70.52 -44.32
C GLY A 618 43.95 -70.79 -43.69
N ASP A 619 44.51 -71.96 -44.00
CA ASP A 619 45.72 -72.50 -43.35
C ASP A 619 47.04 -72.22 -44.11
N GLN A 620 46.97 -71.46 -45.21
CA GLN A 620 48.11 -71.12 -46.07
C GLN A 620 48.12 -69.64 -46.46
N LEU A 621 47.89 -68.77 -45.49
CA LEU A 621 47.99 -67.33 -45.68
C LEU A 621 49.45 -66.89 -45.73
N ASN A 622 49.70 -65.81 -46.46
CA ASN A 622 51.03 -65.23 -46.58
C ASN A 622 50.97 -63.70 -46.56
N GLU A 623 50.22 -63.16 -45.60
CA GLU A 623 50.07 -61.72 -45.41
C GLU A 623 51.19 -61.21 -44.50
N VAL A 624 51.84 -60.11 -44.91
CA VAL A 624 52.86 -59.42 -44.13
C VAL A 624 52.29 -58.10 -43.65
N ASN A 625 52.10 -57.94 -42.35
CA ASN A 625 51.52 -56.74 -41.77
C ASN A 625 52.33 -56.31 -40.53
N GLY A 626 52.93 -55.12 -40.58
CA GLY A 626 53.65 -54.53 -39.44
C GLY A 626 54.79 -55.39 -38.85
N GLY A 627 55.51 -56.17 -39.67
CA GLY A 627 56.59 -57.05 -39.21
C GLY A 627 56.13 -58.42 -38.68
N GLN A 628 54.84 -58.72 -38.81
CA GLN A 628 54.24 -60.03 -38.53
C GLN A 628 53.85 -60.71 -39.84
N ARG A 629 54.07 -62.02 -39.95
CA ARG A 629 53.62 -62.84 -41.09
C ARG A 629 52.50 -63.77 -40.64
N VAL A 630 51.28 -63.58 -41.16
CA VAL A 630 50.13 -64.45 -40.87
C VAL A 630 50.20 -65.70 -41.74
N LEU A 631 50.21 -66.88 -41.12
CA LEU A 631 50.28 -68.19 -41.75
C LEU A 631 48.91 -68.86 -41.86
N ALA A 632 48.09 -68.71 -40.83
CA ALA A 632 46.73 -69.24 -40.79
C ALA A 632 45.81 -68.25 -40.09
N ARG A 633 44.56 -68.19 -40.53
CA ARG A 633 43.50 -67.40 -39.90
C ARG A 633 42.25 -68.24 -39.86
N ARG A 634 41.64 -68.34 -38.68
CA ARG A 634 40.35 -69.00 -38.46
C ARG A 634 39.44 -68.14 -37.60
N ILE A 635 38.14 -68.25 -37.82
CA ILE A 635 37.12 -67.66 -36.95
C ILE A 635 36.69 -68.75 -35.98
N VAL A 636 36.71 -68.45 -34.69
CA VAL A 636 36.35 -69.37 -33.62
C VAL A 636 35.27 -68.77 -32.73
N ASP A 637 34.31 -69.58 -32.33
CA ASP A 637 33.24 -69.15 -31.42
C ASP A 637 33.78 -68.92 -30.00
N ASN A 638 33.15 -68.01 -29.28
CA ASN A 638 33.46 -67.74 -27.88
C ASN A 638 32.85 -68.80 -26.94
N GLU A 639 33.40 -70.01 -26.97
CA GLU A 639 32.92 -71.15 -26.17
C GLU A 639 33.04 -70.95 -24.65
N GLN A 640 33.94 -70.07 -24.19
CA GLN A 640 34.15 -69.80 -22.76
C GLN A 640 32.98 -69.04 -22.12
N SER A 641 32.24 -68.28 -22.90
CA SER A 641 31.09 -67.47 -22.43
C SER A 641 29.76 -68.17 -22.67
N LEU A 642 29.80 -69.31 -23.38
CA LEU A 642 28.67 -70.19 -23.70
C LEU A 642 28.53 -71.37 -22.72
N ASN A 643 29.46 -71.54 -21.77
CA ASN A 643 29.47 -72.56 -20.73
C ASN A 643 29.51 -71.91 -19.35
#